data_AF-E4NCM4-F1
#
_entry.id   AF-E4NCM4-F1
#
_cell.length_a   1.000
_cell.length_b   1.000
_cell.length_c   1.000
_cell.angle_alpha   90.00
_cell.angle_beta   90.00
_cell.angle_gamma   90.00
#
_symmetry.space_group_name_H-M   'P 1'
#
loop_
_entity.id
_entity.type
_entity.pdbx_description
1 polymer ?
#
loop_
_entity_poly.entity_id
_entity_poly.type
_entity_poly.pdbx_seq_one_letter_code
_entity_poly.pdbx_strand_id
1 'polypeptide(L)'
;MRIAFLINNVYGIGGTNRTVINLAQGLSSRHRVEIVSVFRRQETTRFEIPPGVALTPLVDLRGGGSGADRGHPLLAEPTGEVPPQEEFHAQYSRLSDQRIREYLERTDADVVVGTRSSLNLFVARYGREDCVRVAQEHMTHLDIPVEVRAEMARAYPRLDLVTTVTEADALTFRTTTPVPGVPVLCVPNSVPEPPVRPADPASRLVVGAGRLDPVKRYDLLIRAFDRLRDEFPDWRLRIYGQGTERAALRALISDLRATERILLMGSAAPLDPEWAKGSIAAVTSERESFGMTVVEAMRCGLPVVATDCPVGPREIIRDGEDGLLVPTGDVDGITAGLRTLMADPALRARMAAAALDGSRRYDPGRIAERYAGLFREAAARRGLRPAGAGAGADAGAVPADPGAGAHPPADGQLARGTVRAMGWVRRFWTPGTVGKGGLALVAAAAGAAVRVTAATAHLDLTDPDPLLAVDLPADQADGLRLLLREVGDLRSTRLVDLPAAPVADPPPGKVRLAVRLGPELRAALYEGRWTVVLETASGVRSRVTAGLRETRRLVADRERFLADPGSLPAVDWLTPYVTKEGHLALRSWRRTRHAECTAVLVGADGRLGIEGAVVGPVALADRPRLRLRRRGATGTVLEFAGRATGRRFRFELSAEDLALARLNRWEDWDAWLLPAPAGPDPDRTAADAARTLDVDTGLRAGLDNQTALVDLDADPDGPAAPGAVAAPAPAAPAADPAAPLRLARILDDFTDAKPILEYPAASLVDGGVPGYALVLPAARIDVRPYCTGKGELSFQVVERD
;
A
#
# COMPACT_ATOMS: atom_id res chain seq x y z
N MET A 1 -7.03 -41.48 4.12
CA MET A 1 -5.71 -40.88 4.37
C MET A 1 -5.78 -40.05 5.63
N ARG A 2 -4.68 -39.98 6.35
CA ARG A 2 -4.38 -39.00 7.40
C ARG A 2 -3.60 -37.87 6.75
N ILE A 3 -4.10 -36.64 6.84
CA ILE A 3 -3.55 -35.48 6.12
C ILE A 3 -3.20 -34.40 7.15
N ALA A 4 -1.95 -33.96 7.16
CA ALA A 4 -1.47 -32.89 8.02
C ALA A 4 -1.15 -31.63 7.19
N PHE A 5 -1.74 -30.49 7.56
CA PHE A 5 -1.41 -29.18 7.03
C PHE A 5 -0.51 -28.44 8.01
N LEU A 6 0.74 -28.19 7.64
CA LEU A 6 1.67 -27.39 8.41
C LEU A 6 1.54 -25.92 8.02
N ILE A 7 1.07 -25.08 8.96
CA ILE A 7 0.81 -23.65 8.77
C ILE A 7 1.53 -22.80 9.82
N ASN A 8 1.95 -21.58 9.45
CA ASN A 8 2.74 -20.72 10.34
C ASN A 8 1.97 -20.33 11.63
N ASN A 9 0.73 -19.86 11.49
CA ASN A 9 -0.10 -19.45 12.63
C ASN A 9 -1.58 -19.42 12.26
N VAL A 10 -2.35 -20.46 12.62
CA VAL A 10 -3.80 -20.52 12.33
C VAL A 10 -4.63 -19.59 13.23
N TYR A 11 -4.09 -19.10 14.34
CA TYR A 11 -4.80 -18.25 15.30
C TYR A 11 -4.95 -16.79 14.82
N GLY A 12 -4.21 -16.40 13.77
CA GLY A 12 -4.30 -15.07 13.16
C GLY A 12 -5.43 -14.93 12.12
N ILE A 13 -5.59 -13.72 11.60
CA ILE A 13 -6.43 -13.44 10.43
C ILE A 13 -5.53 -13.39 9.20
N GLY A 14 -5.76 -14.25 8.22
CA GLY A 14 -4.99 -14.28 6.98
C GLY A 14 -5.68 -15.08 5.88
N GLY A 15 -5.33 -14.77 4.62
CA GLY A 15 -5.84 -15.49 3.45
C GLY A 15 -5.48 -16.99 3.49
N THR A 16 -4.21 -17.31 3.76
CA THR A 16 -3.74 -18.71 3.91
C THR A 16 -4.47 -19.46 5.02
N ASN A 17 -4.75 -18.81 6.16
CA ASN A 17 -5.49 -19.44 7.25
C ASN A 17 -6.89 -19.85 6.77
N ARG A 18 -7.59 -18.94 6.09
CA ARG A 18 -8.93 -19.19 5.55
C ARG A 18 -8.92 -20.31 4.50
N THR A 19 -7.96 -20.30 3.57
CA THR A 19 -7.91 -21.28 2.47
C THR A 19 -7.55 -22.69 2.97
N VAL A 20 -6.61 -22.79 3.92
CA VAL A 20 -6.28 -24.06 4.58
C VAL A 20 -7.46 -24.61 5.36
N ILE A 21 -8.18 -23.77 6.10
CA ILE A 21 -9.38 -24.19 6.85
C ILE A 21 -10.48 -24.68 5.89
N ASN A 22 -10.76 -23.94 4.81
CA ASN A 22 -11.75 -24.33 3.81
C ASN A 22 -11.40 -25.68 3.18
N LEU A 23 -10.12 -25.88 2.79
CA LEU A 23 -9.66 -27.14 2.23
C LEU A 23 -9.72 -28.29 3.25
N ALA A 24 -9.31 -28.03 4.49
CA ALA A 24 -9.39 -29.01 5.58
C ALA A 24 -10.84 -29.45 5.84
N GLN A 25 -11.80 -28.52 5.79
CA GLN A 25 -13.23 -28.82 5.86
C GLN A 25 -13.69 -29.74 4.72
N GLY A 26 -13.30 -29.44 3.48
CA GLY A 26 -13.66 -30.27 2.34
C GLY A 26 -13.11 -31.69 2.46
N LEU A 27 -11.86 -31.82 2.90
CA LEU A 27 -11.17 -33.11 3.06
C LEU A 27 -11.68 -33.90 4.28
N SER A 28 -12.08 -33.23 5.37
CA SER A 28 -12.49 -33.90 6.62
C SER A 28 -13.75 -34.74 6.47
N SER A 29 -14.55 -34.49 5.43
CA SER A 29 -15.72 -35.31 5.08
C SER A 29 -15.38 -36.78 4.77
N ARG A 30 -14.15 -37.07 4.32
CA ARG A 30 -13.72 -38.43 3.91
C ARG A 30 -12.34 -38.84 4.45
N HIS A 31 -11.64 -37.94 5.12
CA HIS A 31 -10.27 -38.13 5.57
C HIS A 31 -10.08 -37.61 6.99
N ARG A 32 -9.08 -38.15 7.70
CA ARG A 32 -8.67 -37.58 8.99
C ARG A 32 -7.73 -36.43 8.70
N VAL A 33 -8.10 -35.23 9.13
CA VAL A 33 -7.34 -34.00 8.83
C VAL A 33 -6.85 -33.36 10.13
N GLU A 34 -5.60 -32.92 10.11
CA GLU A 34 -4.98 -32.15 11.18
C GLU A 34 -4.39 -30.86 10.62
N ILE A 35 -4.62 -29.75 11.30
CA ILE A 35 -3.93 -28.48 11.09
C ILE A 35 -2.88 -28.35 12.18
N VAL A 36 -1.63 -28.23 11.77
CA VAL A 36 -0.46 -28.11 12.64
C VAL A 36 0.02 -26.67 12.56
N SER A 37 -0.25 -25.90 13.60
CA SER A 37 0.14 -24.49 13.68
C SER A 37 1.51 -24.38 14.32
N VAL A 38 2.51 -23.80 13.63
CA VAL A 38 3.84 -23.59 14.22
C VAL A 38 3.71 -22.75 15.49
N PHE A 39 3.02 -21.63 15.40
CA PHE A 39 2.84 -20.73 16.55
C PHE A 39 1.40 -20.71 17.05
N ARG A 40 1.25 -20.69 18.38
CA ARG A 40 0.04 -20.27 19.09
C ARG A 40 0.34 -18.99 19.86
N ARG A 41 -0.32 -17.89 19.48
CA ARG A 41 -0.14 -16.58 20.14
C ARG A 41 -1.40 -16.07 20.83
N GLN A 42 -2.54 -16.71 20.58
CA GLN A 42 -3.84 -16.37 21.14
C GLN A 42 -4.52 -17.63 21.66
N GLU A 43 -5.49 -17.46 22.57
CA GLU A 43 -6.23 -18.57 23.14
C GLU A 43 -7.06 -19.28 22.07
N THR A 44 -7.84 -18.50 21.33
CA THR A 44 -8.82 -18.98 20.35
C THR A 44 -8.41 -18.58 18.94
N THR A 45 -8.85 -19.38 17.96
CA THR A 45 -8.70 -19.04 16.55
C THR A 45 -9.68 -17.93 16.14
N ARG A 46 -9.36 -17.20 15.08
CA ARG A 46 -10.22 -16.15 14.51
C ARG A 46 -11.22 -16.67 13.50
N PHE A 47 -10.92 -17.84 12.93
CA PHE A 47 -11.84 -18.63 12.12
C PHE A 47 -12.18 -19.90 12.88
N GLU A 48 -13.42 -20.36 12.73
CA GLU A 48 -13.86 -21.62 13.32
C GLU A 48 -13.11 -22.79 12.67
N ILE A 49 -12.60 -23.69 13.50
CA ILE A 49 -11.99 -24.94 13.02
C ILE A 49 -13.13 -25.95 12.81
N PRO A 50 -13.26 -26.54 11.60
CA PRO A 50 -14.36 -27.44 11.30
C PRO A 50 -14.39 -28.64 12.26
N PRO A 51 -15.59 -29.13 12.65
CA PRO A 51 -15.72 -30.37 13.38
C PRO A 51 -15.00 -31.53 12.66
N GLY A 52 -14.24 -32.32 13.42
CA GLY A 52 -13.46 -33.45 12.88
C GLY A 52 -12.07 -33.08 12.33
N VAL A 53 -11.69 -31.79 12.33
CA VAL A 53 -10.31 -31.35 12.06
C VAL A 53 -9.56 -31.16 13.37
N ALA A 54 -8.45 -31.87 13.55
CA ALA A 54 -7.58 -31.67 14.71
C ALA A 54 -6.76 -30.39 14.57
N LEU A 55 -6.46 -29.71 15.68
CA LEU A 55 -5.59 -28.54 15.71
C LEU A 55 -4.46 -28.76 16.73
N THR A 56 -3.23 -28.77 16.26
CA THR A 56 -2.03 -29.00 17.08
C THR A 56 -1.07 -27.80 16.97
N PRO A 57 -0.88 -27.02 18.05
CA PRO A 57 0.16 -26.00 18.10
C PRO A 57 1.53 -26.61 18.45
N LEU A 58 2.61 -26.13 17.83
CA LEU A 58 3.98 -26.63 18.09
C LEU A 58 4.77 -25.76 19.08
N VAL A 59 4.58 -24.44 19.02
CA VAL A 59 5.24 -23.45 19.90
C VAL A 59 4.17 -22.51 20.47
N ASP A 60 4.01 -22.51 21.79
CA ASP A 60 3.01 -21.74 22.51
C ASP A 60 3.59 -20.48 23.15
N LEU A 61 3.27 -19.34 22.53
CA LEU A 61 3.77 -18.00 22.85
C LEU A 61 2.68 -17.08 23.43
N ARG A 62 1.54 -17.61 23.91
CA ARG A 62 0.44 -16.81 24.47
C ARG A 62 0.88 -15.90 25.64
N GLY A 63 0.42 -14.65 25.62
CA GLY A 63 0.74 -13.64 26.65
C GLY A 63 0.18 -13.91 28.04
N GLY A 64 0.57 -13.08 29.02
CA GLY A 64 0.04 -13.13 30.38
C GLY A 64 0.42 -14.38 31.19
N GLY A 65 1.56 -15.00 30.88
CA GLY A 65 2.05 -16.21 31.58
C GLY A 65 1.40 -17.53 31.14
N SER A 66 0.56 -17.52 30.11
CA SER A 66 -0.17 -18.71 29.63
C SER A 66 0.56 -19.52 28.54
N GLY A 67 1.55 -18.94 27.86
CA GLY A 67 2.34 -19.61 26.82
C GLY A 67 3.45 -20.48 27.41
N ALA A 68 3.35 -21.79 27.22
CA ALA A 68 4.27 -22.78 27.80
C ALA A 68 5.73 -22.60 27.35
N ASP A 69 5.96 -22.02 26.18
CA ASP A 69 7.31 -21.83 25.62
C ASP A 69 7.86 -20.41 25.87
N ARG A 70 7.11 -19.49 26.50
CA ARG A 70 7.61 -18.13 26.78
C ARG A 70 8.80 -18.20 27.74
N GLY A 71 9.96 -17.78 27.26
CA GLY A 71 11.22 -17.82 28.02
C GLY A 71 12.09 -19.04 27.72
N HIS A 72 11.69 -19.94 26.82
CA HIS A 72 12.56 -21.03 26.37
C HIS A 72 13.83 -20.45 25.72
N PRO A 73 15.05 -20.89 26.10
CA PRO A 73 16.31 -20.26 25.66
C PRO A 73 16.49 -20.28 24.13
N LEU A 74 16.08 -21.39 23.49
CA LEU A 74 16.14 -21.54 22.03
C LEU A 74 15.21 -20.60 21.24
N LEU A 75 14.33 -19.83 21.88
CA LEU A 75 13.57 -18.78 21.20
C LEU A 75 14.43 -17.57 20.81
N ALA A 76 15.50 -17.30 21.56
CA ALA A 76 16.42 -16.20 21.30
C ALA A 76 17.46 -16.53 20.23
N GLU A 77 17.61 -17.82 19.90
CA GLU A 77 18.52 -18.29 18.86
C GLU A 77 17.84 -18.24 17.49
N PRO A 78 18.46 -17.63 16.46
CA PRO A 78 17.88 -17.56 15.13
C PRO A 78 17.70 -18.95 14.52
N THR A 79 16.68 -19.10 13.68
CA THR A 79 16.47 -20.30 12.86
C THR A 79 17.68 -20.60 11.99
N GLY A 80 18.02 -21.88 11.88
CA GLY A 80 19.02 -22.39 10.92
C GLY A 80 18.41 -22.92 9.64
N GLU A 81 17.08 -23.02 9.57
CA GLU A 81 16.36 -23.70 8.50
C GLU A 81 15.70 -22.74 7.52
N VAL A 82 15.16 -21.62 8.02
CA VAL A 82 14.47 -20.63 7.21
C VAL A 82 15.45 -19.59 6.67
N PRO A 83 15.53 -19.36 5.34
CA PRO A 83 16.45 -18.38 4.78
C PRO A 83 16.22 -16.96 5.34
N PRO A 84 17.26 -16.15 5.60
CA PRO A 84 17.14 -14.77 6.10
C PRO A 84 16.22 -13.86 5.28
N GLN A 85 16.15 -14.10 3.97
CA GLN A 85 15.34 -13.32 3.04
C GLN A 85 13.85 -13.72 3.07
N GLU A 86 13.47 -14.85 3.68
CA GLU A 86 12.07 -15.25 3.76
C GLU A 86 11.28 -14.32 4.69
N GLU A 87 10.09 -13.88 4.26
CA GLU A 87 9.28 -12.84 4.90
C GLU A 87 9.03 -13.08 6.41
N PHE A 88 8.98 -14.33 6.83
CA PHE A 88 8.69 -14.76 8.20
C PHE A 88 9.92 -15.24 8.96
N HIS A 89 11.14 -15.15 8.41
CA HIS A 89 12.38 -15.61 9.06
C HIS A 89 12.45 -15.20 10.53
N ALA A 90 12.24 -13.91 10.83
CA ALA A 90 12.34 -13.36 12.18
C ALA A 90 11.31 -13.92 13.19
N GLN A 91 10.30 -14.65 12.72
CA GLN A 91 9.34 -15.34 13.59
C GLN A 91 9.83 -16.73 14.00
N TYR A 92 10.70 -17.35 13.20
CA TYR A 92 11.28 -18.66 13.49
C TYR A 92 12.54 -18.52 14.34
N SER A 93 12.77 -19.56 15.13
CA SER A 93 13.90 -19.71 16.04
C SER A 93 14.39 -21.15 16.03
N ARG A 94 15.52 -21.40 16.68
CA ARG A 94 16.03 -22.76 16.91
C ARG A 94 14.99 -23.66 17.57
N LEU A 95 14.14 -23.11 18.45
CA LEU A 95 13.03 -23.86 19.06
C LEU A 95 11.99 -24.30 18.01
N SER A 96 11.54 -23.38 17.15
CA SER A 96 10.55 -23.75 16.13
C SER A 96 11.12 -24.76 15.14
N ASP A 97 12.40 -24.64 14.77
CA ASP A 97 13.07 -25.61 13.91
C ASP A 97 13.03 -27.02 14.52
N GLN A 98 13.39 -27.11 15.81
CA GLN A 98 13.36 -28.37 16.55
C GLN A 98 11.94 -28.95 16.61
N ARG A 99 10.93 -28.15 16.98
CA ARG A 99 9.55 -28.62 17.12
C ARG A 99 8.93 -29.05 15.79
N ILE A 100 9.20 -28.33 14.70
CA ILE A 100 8.73 -28.71 13.37
C ILE A 100 9.40 -30.02 12.94
N ARG A 101 10.71 -30.17 13.14
CA ARG A 101 11.43 -31.40 12.81
C ARG A 101 10.90 -32.59 13.61
N GLU A 102 10.81 -32.46 14.94
CA GLU A 102 10.27 -33.50 15.83
C GLU A 102 8.86 -33.94 15.40
N TYR A 103 8.01 -32.98 15.01
CA TYR A 103 6.68 -33.28 14.48
C TYR A 103 6.75 -34.06 13.16
N LEU A 104 7.55 -33.59 12.18
CA LEU A 104 7.66 -34.23 10.87
C LEU A 104 8.25 -35.64 10.93
N GLU A 105 9.17 -35.90 11.89
CA GLU A 105 9.76 -37.22 12.12
C GLU A 105 8.78 -38.20 12.77
N ARG A 106 7.80 -37.71 13.55
CA ARG A 106 6.91 -38.55 14.38
C ARG A 106 5.47 -38.65 13.89
N THR A 107 5.01 -37.72 13.05
CA THR A 107 3.62 -37.69 12.55
C THR A 107 3.26 -39.01 11.86
N ASP A 108 2.02 -39.46 12.03
CA ASP A 108 1.46 -40.66 11.39
C ASP A 108 0.64 -40.33 10.13
N ALA A 109 0.82 -39.12 9.60
CA ALA A 109 0.14 -38.63 8.41
C ALA A 109 0.64 -39.35 7.13
N ASP A 110 -0.30 -39.79 6.29
CA ASP A 110 0.00 -40.33 4.95
C ASP A 110 0.43 -39.21 3.99
N VAL A 111 -0.03 -37.98 4.24
CA VAL A 111 0.25 -36.79 3.45
C VAL A 111 0.58 -35.62 4.37
N VAL A 112 1.70 -34.95 4.11
CA VAL A 112 2.10 -33.72 4.80
C VAL A 112 2.18 -32.58 3.78
N VAL A 113 1.42 -31.52 4.06
CA VAL A 113 1.31 -30.33 3.21
C VAL A 113 1.92 -29.14 3.94
N GLY A 114 3.01 -28.58 3.41
CA GLY A 114 3.48 -27.25 3.80
C GLY A 114 2.66 -26.18 3.08
N THR A 115 2.40 -25.04 3.72
CA THR A 115 1.49 -24.01 3.17
C THR A 115 2.18 -22.67 2.87
N ARG A 116 3.52 -22.65 2.84
CA ARG A 116 4.36 -21.47 2.56
C ARG A 116 5.79 -21.93 2.32
N SER A 117 6.57 -21.16 1.55
CA SER A 117 7.97 -21.47 1.21
C SER A 117 8.83 -21.92 2.39
N SER A 118 8.80 -21.24 3.55
CA SER A 118 9.50 -21.68 4.76
C SER A 118 9.12 -23.09 5.22
N LEU A 119 7.82 -23.39 5.34
CA LEU A 119 7.31 -24.69 5.78
C LEU A 119 7.48 -25.78 4.73
N ASN A 120 7.41 -25.41 3.46
CA ASN A 120 7.68 -26.29 2.33
C ASN A 120 9.14 -26.76 2.34
N LEU A 121 10.09 -25.90 2.74
CA LEU A 121 11.49 -26.30 2.94
C LEU A 121 11.63 -27.33 4.07
N PHE A 122 10.93 -27.16 5.19
CA PHE A 122 10.90 -28.17 6.26
C PHE A 122 10.33 -29.50 5.77
N VAL A 123 9.19 -29.49 5.10
CA VAL A 123 8.55 -30.70 4.55
C VAL A 123 9.47 -31.40 3.55
N ALA A 124 10.16 -30.64 2.68
CA ALA A 124 11.11 -31.19 1.71
C ALA A 124 12.36 -31.81 2.38
N ARG A 125 12.88 -31.19 3.45
CA ARG A 125 14.12 -31.62 4.11
C ARG A 125 13.90 -32.73 5.14
N TYR A 126 12.80 -32.68 5.89
CA TYR A 126 12.56 -33.52 7.09
C TYR A 126 11.30 -34.38 7.01
N GLY A 127 10.49 -34.27 5.95
CA GLY A 127 9.35 -35.15 5.75
C GLY A 127 9.79 -36.62 5.67
N ARG A 128 9.06 -37.53 6.30
CA ARG A 128 9.33 -38.97 6.26
C ARG A 128 9.28 -39.54 4.84
N GLU A 129 10.03 -40.61 4.59
CA GLU A 129 10.07 -41.26 3.26
C GLU A 129 8.81 -42.04 2.91
N ASP A 130 8.03 -42.42 3.92
CA ASP A 130 6.81 -43.21 3.78
C ASP A 130 5.52 -42.36 3.79
N CYS A 131 5.64 -41.04 3.65
CA CYS A 131 4.51 -40.15 3.42
C CYS A 131 4.65 -39.37 2.10
N VAL A 132 3.54 -38.84 1.61
CA VAL A 132 3.51 -37.91 0.49
C VAL A 132 3.83 -36.50 1.00
N ARG A 133 4.81 -35.84 0.38
CA ARG A 133 5.31 -34.52 0.75
C ARG A 133 4.86 -33.48 -0.27
N VAL A 134 4.08 -32.51 0.17
CA VAL A 134 3.44 -31.52 -0.71
C VAL A 134 3.84 -30.11 -0.31
N ALA A 135 4.26 -29.31 -1.28
CA ALA A 135 4.33 -27.86 -1.13
C ALA A 135 3.06 -27.22 -1.69
N GLN A 136 2.40 -26.40 -0.90
CA GLN A 136 1.31 -25.53 -1.34
C GLN A 136 1.76 -24.08 -1.23
N GLU A 137 1.86 -23.40 -2.37
CA GLU A 137 2.26 -21.99 -2.47
C GLU A 137 1.05 -21.07 -2.61
N HIS A 138 0.97 -20.08 -1.74
CA HIS A 138 -0.10 -19.06 -1.70
C HIS A 138 0.39 -17.67 -2.08
N MET A 139 1.70 -17.47 -2.22
CA MET A 139 2.31 -16.22 -2.67
C MET A 139 2.54 -16.27 -4.17
N THR A 140 2.57 -15.10 -4.80
CA THR A 140 3.00 -14.97 -6.19
C THR A 140 4.48 -15.32 -6.28
N HIS A 141 4.85 -16.28 -7.11
CA HIS A 141 6.20 -16.87 -7.14
C HIS A 141 7.31 -15.85 -7.37
N LEU A 142 7.08 -14.84 -8.20
CA LEU A 142 8.08 -13.79 -8.45
C LEU A 142 8.24 -12.80 -7.30
N ASP A 143 7.27 -12.73 -6.37
CA ASP A 143 7.38 -11.93 -5.15
C ASP A 143 8.23 -12.65 -4.08
N ILE A 144 8.47 -13.95 -4.21
CA ILE A 144 9.38 -14.71 -3.34
C ILE A 144 10.83 -14.30 -3.67
N PRO A 145 11.67 -13.93 -2.69
CA PRO A 145 13.06 -13.52 -2.96
C PRO A 145 13.87 -14.57 -3.71
N VAL A 146 14.83 -14.12 -4.52
CA VAL A 146 15.59 -14.99 -5.42
C VAL A 146 16.41 -16.04 -4.66
N GLU A 147 16.91 -15.69 -3.48
CA GLU A 147 17.66 -16.56 -2.57
C GLU A 147 16.76 -17.68 -2.02
N VAL A 148 15.52 -17.33 -1.64
CA VAL A 148 14.53 -18.30 -1.19
C VAL A 148 14.15 -19.23 -2.34
N ARG A 149 13.95 -18.71 -3.56
CA ARG A 149 13.71 -19.54 -4.74
C ARG A 149 14.89 -20.47 -5.07
N ALA A 150 16.12 -20.03 -4.85
CA ALA A 150 17.30 -20.89 -5.00
C ALA A 150 17.30 -22.04 -3.98
N GLU A 151 16.91 -21.77 -2.74
CA GLU A 151 16.70 -22.81 -1.73
C GLU A 151 15.55 -23.76 -2.09
N MET A 152 14.45 -23.24 -2.65
CA MET A 152 13.36 -24.05 -3.17
C MET A 152 13.86 -24.98 -4.29
N ALA A 153 14.60 -24.48 -5.28
CA ALA A 153 15.16 -25.30 -6.35
C ALA A 153 16.09 -26.42 -5.84
N ARG A 154 16.80 -26.19 -4.73
CA ARG A 154 17.68 -27.19 -4.09
C ARG A 154 16.89 -28.23 -3.30
N ALA A 155 15.87 -27.82 -2.55
CA ALA A 155 15.17 -28.69 -1.60
C ALA A 155 13.94 -29.37 -2.22
N TYR A 156 13.17 -28.67 -3.05
CA TYR A 156 11.89 -29.14 -3.56
C TYR A 156 11.95 -30.39 -4.46
N PRO A 157 13.08 -30.76 -5.10
CA PRO A 157 13.20 -32.08 -5.73
C PRO A 157 12.95 -33.28 -4.79
N ARG A 158 12.89 -33.07 -3.47
CA ARG A 158 12.53 -34.10 -2.47
C ARG A 158 11.03 -34.21 -2.19
N LEU A 159 10.23 -33.30 -2.74
CA LEU A 159 8.77 -33.29 -2.66
C LEU A 159 8.16 -34.18 -3.75
N ASP A 160 6.88 -34.50 -3.59
CA ASP A 160 6.13 -35.31 -4.55
C ASP A 160 5.16 -34.49 -5.41
N LEU A 161 4.83 -33.29 -4.93
CA LEU A 161 3.91 -32.37 -5.56
C LEU A 161 4.17 -30.93 -5.08
N VAL A 162 4.18 -30.00 -6.02
CA VAL A 162 4.05 -28.57 -5.74
C VAL A 162 2.71 -28.11 -6.30
N THR A 163 1.93 -27.40 -5.50
CA THR A 163 0.70 -26.74 -5.94
C THR A 163 0.81 -25.24 -5.81
N THR A 164 0.37 -24.52 -6.84
CA THR A 164 0.14 -23.07 -6.80
C THR A 164 -1.36 -22.80 -6.87
N VAL A 165 -1.76 -21.55 -6.61
CA VAL A 165 -3.19 -21.16 -6.59
C VAL A 165 -3.70 -20.62 -7.93
N THR A 166 -2.81 -20.37 -8.89
CA THR A 166 -3.13 -19.91 -10.25
C THR A 166 -2.24 -20.61 -11.29
N GLU A 167 -2.74 -20.79 -12.51
CA GLU A 167 -1.98 -21.43 -13.59
C GLU A 167 -0.87 -20.52 -14.14
N ALA A 168 -1.10 -19.20 -14.16
CA ALA A 168 -0.05 -18.24 -14.49
C ALA A 168 1.15 -18.36 -13.54
N ASP A 169 0.90 -18.55 -12.25
CA ASP A 169 1.96 -18.75 -11.26
C ASP A 169 2.59 -20.14 -11.35
N ALA A 170 1.80 -21.19 -11.63
CA ALA A 170 2.34 -22.53 -11.91
C ALA A 170 3.32 -22.52 -13.09
N LEU A 171 2.95 -21.82 -14.18
CA LEU A 171 3.81 -21.63 -15.35
C LEU A 171 5.08 -20.88 -14.98
N THR A 172 4.95 -19.78 -14.24
CA THR A 172 6.08 -18.95 -13.81
C THR A 172 7.04 -19.72 -12.90
N PHE A 173 6.52 -20.54 -12.00
CA PHE A 173 7.31 -21.43 -11.16
C PHE A 173 8.10 -22.41 -12.03
N ARG A 174 7.44 -23.14 -12.95
CA ARG A 174 8.07 -24.12 -13.82
C ARG A 174 9.19 -23.53 -14.68
N THR A 175 9.06 -22.27 -15.12
CA THR A 175 10.04 -21.62 -15.98
C THR A 175 11.20 -20.98 -15.22
N THR A 176 10.98 -20.50 -14.00
CA THR A 176 11.99 -19.73 -13.25
C THR A 176 12.61 -20.48 -12.07
N THR A 177 12.01 -21.58 -11.62
CA THR A 177 12.49 -22.40 -10.50
C THR A 177 12.25 -23.88 -10.80
N PRO A 178 13.03 -24.47 -11.72
CA PRO A 178 12.83 -25.86 -12.12
C PRO A 178 13.09 -26.82 -10.95
N VAL A 179 12.15 -27.73 -10.73
CA VAL A 179 12.20 -28.79 -9.70
C VAL A 179 12.09 -30.16 -10.38
N PRO A 180 13.19 -30.72 -10.89
CA PRO A 180 13.15 -31.93 -11.72
C PRO A 180 12.46 -33.10 -11.02
N GLY A 181 11.60 -33.80 -11.76
CA GLY A 181 10.86 -34.97 -11.25
C GLY A 181 9.63 -34.64 -10.40
N VAL A 182 9.38 -33.38 -10.07
CA VAL A 182 8.24 -32.96 -9.23
C VAL A 182 7.22 -32.19 -10.07
N PRO A 183 5.95 -32.63 -10.13
CA PRO A 183 4.92 -31.90 -10.83
C PRO A 183 4.58 -30.59 -10.10
N VAL A 184 4.47 -29.51 -10.86
CA VAL A 184 4.01 -28.20 -10.39
C VAL A 184 2.67 -27.90 -11.05
N LEU A 185 1.58 -27.95 -10.27
CA LEU A 185 0.20 -27.91 -10.76
C LEU A 185 -0.60 -26.78 -10.11
N CYS A 186 -1.47 -26.12 -10.86
CA CYS A 186 -2.41 -25.17 -10.28
C CYS A 186 -3.58 -25.91 -9.61
N VAL A 187 -3.84 -25.63 -8.34
CA VAL A 187 -5.11 -25.95 -7.67
C VAL A 187 -5.64 -24.68 -7.01
N PRO A 188 -6.76 -24.11 -7.48
CA PRO A 188 -7.26 -22.84 -6.97
C PRO A 188 -7.75 -22.97 -5.54
N ASN A 189 -7.74 -21.85 -4.82
CA ASN A 189 -8.31 -21.79 -3.47
C ASN A 189 -9.82 -22.04 -3.50
N SER A 190 -10.34 -22.61 -2.40
CA SER A 190 -11.76 -22.86 -2.23
C SER A 190 -12.45 -21.77 -1.40
N VAL A 191 -13.71 -21.51 -1.73
CA VAL A 191 -14.59 -20.59 -1.00
C VAL A 191 -15.92 -21.33 -0.74
N PRO A 192 -16.33 -21.49 0.53
CA PRO A 192 -17.57 -22.18 0.87
C PRO A 192 -18.78 -21.44 0.31
N GLU A 193 -19.89 -22.18 0.16
CA GLU A 193 -21.19 -21.55 -0.07
C GLU A 193 -21.56 -20.69 1.14
N PRO A 194 -21.89 -19.40 0.93
CA PRO A 194 -22.18 -18.51 2.03
C PRO A 194 -23.58 -18.81 2.58
N PRO A 195 -23.79 -18.73 3.91
CA PRO A 195 -25.08 -18.99 4.55
C PRO A 195 -26.04 -17.79 4.41
N VAL A 196 -26.06 -17.14 3.24
CA VAL A 196 -26.87 -15.96 2.94
C VAL A 196 -27.58 -16.17 1.61
N ARG A 197 -28.72 -15.50 1.42
CA ARG A 197 -29.37 -15.48 0.11
C ARG A 197 -28.46 -14.74 -0.89
N PRO A 198 -28.47 -15.13 -2.17
CA PRO A 198 -27.82 -14.36 -3.21
C PRO A 198 -28.29 -12.90 -3.20
N ALA A 199 -27.37 -12.01 -3.57
CA ALA A 199 -27.57 -10.58 -3.61
C ALA A 199 -28.71 -10.19 -4.54
N ASP A 200 -29.43 -9.13 -4.19
CA ASP A 200 -30.45 -8.54 -5.05
C ASP A 200 -29.76 -7.69 -6.14
N PRO A 201 -29.85 -8.08 -7.43
CA PRO A 201 -29.27 -7.30 -8.51
C PRO A 201 -29.93 -5.91 -8.67
N ALA A 202 -31.08 -5.65 -8.05
CA ALA A 202 -31.70 -4.32 -8.04
C ALA A 202 -31.08 -3.34 -7.03
N SER A 203 -30.25 -3.82 -6.08
CA SER A 203 -29.53 -2.97 -5.14
C SER A 203 -28.68 -1.93 -5.87
N ARG A 204 -28.51 -0.75 -5.28
CA ARG A 204 -27.69 0.36 -5.81
C ARG A 204 -26.42 0.57 -5.00
N LEU A 205 -25.78 -0.54 -4.65
CA LEU A 205 -24.60 -0.56 -3.78
C LEU A 205 -23.45 -1.30 -4.47
N VAL A 206 -22.33 -0.58 -4.62
CA VAL A 206 -21.03 -1.17 -4.96
C VAL A 206 -20.33 -1.55 -3.66
N VAL A 207 -19.77 -2.76 -3.60
CA VAL A 207 -19.02 -3.25 -2.43
C VAL A 207 -17.57 -3.51 -2.84
N GLY A 208 -16.63 -2.98 -2.06
CA GLY A 208 -15.22 -3.36 -2.08
C GLY A 208 -14.83 -3.96 -0.74
N ALA A 209 -13.97 -4.98 -0.71
CA ALA A 209 -13.52 -5.55 0.55
C ALA A 209 -12.10 -6.13 0.49
N GLY A 210 -11.35 -5.94 1.57
CA GLY A 210 -9.97 -6.38 1.70
C GLY A 210 -9.14 -5.46 2.61
N ARG A 211 -7.85 -5.78 2.80
CA ARG A 211 -6.92 -4.91 3.57
C ARG A 211 -6.84 -3.52 2.94
N LEU A 212 -6.87 -2.46 3.76
CA LEU A 212 -6.67 -1.09 3.30
C LEU A 212 -5.17 -0.79 3.17
N ASP A 213 -4.52 -1.50 2.25
CA ASP A 213 -3.10 -1.34 1.95
C ASP A 213 -2.92 -0.78 0.53
N PRO A 214 -1.79 -0.12 0.22
CA PRO A 214 -1.57 0.53 -1.07
C PRO A 214 -1.80 -0.41 -2.27
N VAL A 215 -1.43 -1.69 -2.15
CA VAL A 215 -1.59 -2.68 -3.23
C VAL A 215 -3.07 -2.93 -3.63
N LYS A 216 -4.05 -2.61 -2.78
CA LYS A 216 -5.49 -2.78 -3.10
C LYS A 216 -6.08 -1.60 -3.90
N ARG A 217 -5.36 -0.48 -3.95
CA ARG A 217 -5.68 0.70 -4.76
C ARG A 217 -7.13 1.21 -4.62
N TYR A 218 -7.66 1.21 -3.40
CA TYR A 218 -8.97 1.77 -3.12
C TYR A 218 -9.06 3.27 -3.45
N ASP A 219 -7.92 3.97 -3.52
CA ASP A 219 -7.84 5.34 -4.03
C ASP A 219 -8.39 5.45 -5.46
N LEU A 220 -8.12 4.47 -6.33
CA LEU A 220 -8.62 4.44 -7.70
C LEU A 220 -10.12 4.13 -7.74
N LEU A 221 -10.57 3.18 -6.93
CA LEU A 221 -12.01 2.85 -6.81
C LEU A 221 -12.82 4.08 -6.37
N ILE A 222 -12.36 4.78 -5.33
CA ILE A 222 -13.00 5.99 -4.81
C ILE A 222 -13.09 7.08 -5.89
N ARG A 223 -11.99 7.31 -6.62
CA ARG A 223 -11.95 8.30 -7.72
C ARG A 223 -12.86 7.91 -8.87
N ALA A 224 -12.88 6.64 -9.26
CA ALA A 224 -13.71 6.15 -10.36
C ALA A 224 -15.20 6.25 -10.00
N PHE A 225 -15.58 5.82 -8.80
CA PHE A 225 -16.96 5.89 -8.34
C PHE A 225 -17.46 7.33 -8.22
N ASP A 226 -16.64 8.26 -7.71
CA ASP A 226 -17.05 9.66 -7.61
C ASP A 226 -17.26 10.33 -8.98
N ARG A 227 -16.53 9.93 -10.04
CA ARG A 227 -16.77 10.44 -11.41
C ARG A 227 -18.16 10.11 -11.95
N LEU A 228 -18.85 9.12 -11.35
CA LEU A 228 -20.19 8.69 -11.70
C LEU A 228 -21.28 9.39 -10.88
N ARG A 229 -20.91 10.40 -10.08
CA ARG A 229 -21.80 11.00 -9.09
C ARG A 229 -23.06 11.63 -9.70
N ASP A 230 -22.93 12.31 -10.82
CA ASP A 230 -24.06 13.04 -11.44
C ASP A 230 -24.91 12.11 -12.32
N GLU A 231 -24.30 11.07 -12.91
CA GLU A 231 -24.98 10.07 -13.75
C GLU A 231 -25.77 9.06 -12.89
N PHE A 232 -25.28 8.76 -11.68
CA PHE A 232 -25.85 7.75 -10.79
C PHE A 232 -25.97 8.25 -9.34
N PRO A 233 -26.80 9.26 -9.03
CA PRO A 233 -26.83 9.92 -7.72
C PRO A 233 -27.24 9.01 -6.56
N ASP A 234 -28.09 8.02 -6.83
CA ASP A 234 -28.64 7.11 -5.81
C ASP A 234 -27.71 5.96 -5.44
N TRP A 235 -26.59 5.80 -6.16
CA TRP A 235 -25.65 4.73 -5.89
C TRP A 235 -24.72 5.09 -4.73
N ARG A 236 -24.34 4.05 -3.98
CA ARG A 236 -23.41 4.12 -2.85
C ARG A 236 -22.25 3.14 -3.03
N LEU A 237 -21.11 3.45 -2.42
CA LEU A 237 -19.93 2.60 -2.35
C LEU A 237 -19.61 2.32 -0.88
N ARG A 238 -19.51 1.04 -0.50
CA ARG A 238 -19.03 0.61 0.81
C ARG A 238 -17.74 -0.17 0.66
N ILE A 239 -16.72 0.23 1.42
CA ILE A 239 -15.42 -0.43 1.46
C ILE A 239 -15.21 -1.03 2.85
N TYR A 240 -15.09 -2.36 2.91
CA TYR A 240 -14.86 -3.11 4.13
C TYR A 240 -13.37 -3.49 4.26
N GLY A 241 -12.76 -3.14 5.38
CA GLY A 241 -11.36 -3.37 5.61
C GLY A 241 -10.76 -2.53 6.74
N GLN A 242 -9.56 -2.93 7.14
CA GLN A 242 -8.64 -2.15 7.98
C GLN A 242 -7.25 -2.18 7.32
N GLY A 243 -6.42 -1.19 7.60
CA GLY A 243 -5.08 -1.09 7.04
C GLY A 243 -4.52 0.33 7.14
N THR A 244 -3.26 0.48 6.75
CA THR A 244 -2.49 1.72 6.91
C THR A 244 -3.07 2.87 6.08
N GLU A 245 -3.73 2.59 4.97
CA GLU A 245 -4.32 3.59 4.07
C GLU A 245 -5.63 4.20 4.58
N ARG A 246 -6.22 3.70 5.69
CA ARG A 246 -7.54 4.16 6.16
C ARG A 246 -7.63 5.69 6.31
N ALA A 247 -6.58 6.31 6.86
CA ALA A 247 -6.54 7.75 7.05
C ALA A 247 -6.46 8.50 5.70
N ALA A 248 -5.62 8.04 4.79
CA ALA A 248 -5.45 8.63 3.45
C ALA A 248 -6.73 8.50 2.61
N LEU A 249 -7.40 7.34 2.65
CA LEU A 249 -8.66 7.11 1.95
C LEU A 249 -9.80 7.97 2.54
N ARG A 250 -9.84 8.16 3.86
CA ARG A 250 -10.81 9.06 4.49
C ARG A 250 -10.58 10.51 4.08
N ALA A 251 -9.33 10.96 4.09
CA ALA A 251 -8.97 12.30 3.61
C ALA A 251 -9.41 12.48 2.15
N LEU A 252 -9.10 11.49 1.29
CA LEU A 252 -9.55 11.49 -0.10
C LEU A 252 -11.08 11.65 -0.20
N ILE A 253 -11.88 10.84 0.50
CA ILE A 253 -13.35 10.93 0.46
C ILE A 253 -13.85 12.31 0.94
N SER A 254 -13.21 12.88 1.97
CA SER A 254 -13.54 14.20 2.51
C SER A 254 -13.22 15.30 1.50
N ASP A 255 -12.03 15.26 0.90
CA ASP A 255 -11.63 16.14 -0.19
C ASP A 255 -12.64 16.00 -1.33
N LEU A 256 -13.08 14.76 -1.59
CA LEU A 256 -14.13 14.44 -2.54
C LEU A 256 -15.52 14.99 -2.19
N ARG A 257 -15.77 15.47 -0.97
CA ARG A 257 -17.12 15.80 -0.51
C ARG A 257 -18.10 14.65 -0.81
N ALA A 258 -17.63 13.41 -0.68
CA ALA A 258 -18.33 12.19 -1.04
C ALA A 258 -18.68 11.35 0.20
N THR A 259 -18.64 11.94 1.40
CA THR A 259 -18.84 11.28 2.70
C THR A 259 -20.21 10.61 2.85
N GLU A 260 -21.23 11.13 2.18
CA GLU A 260 -22.58 10.54 2.17
C GLU A 260 -22.71 9.35 1.19
N ARG A 261 -21.73 9.18 0.30
CA ARG A 261 -21.78 8.24 -0.82
C ARG A 261 -20.77 7.12 -0.75
N ILE A 262 -19.62 7.40 -0.17
CA ILE A 262 -18.48 6.49 -0.09
C ILE A 262 -18.15 6.29 1.39
N LEU A 263 -18.33 5.07 1.87
CA LEU A 263 -18.23 4.73 3.28
C LEU A 263 -17.10 3.72 3.54
N LEU A 264 -16.21 4.05 4.47
CA LEU A 264 -15.18 3.13 4.98
C LEU A 264 -15.72 2.38 6.20
N MET A 265 -16.28 1.20 5.98
CA MET A 265 -17.09 0.44 6.95
C MET A 265 -16.26 -0.21 8.07
N GLY A 266 -14.93 -0.25 7.94
CA GLY A 266 -14.07 -1.01 8.85
C GLY A 266 -14.08 -2.51 8.50
N SER A 267 -13.48 -3.34 9.35
CA SER A 267 -13.44 -4.79 9.17
C SER A 267 -14.81 -5.43 9.46
N ALA A 268 -15.24 -6.37 8.61
CA ALA A 268 -16.40 -7.23 8.84
C ALA A 268 -15.99 -8.71 8.76
N ALA A 269 -16.54 -9.52 9.67
CA ALA A 269 -16.37 -10.97 9.69
C ALA A 269 -17.62 -11.60 10.36
N PRO A 270 -18.42 -12.42 9.64
CA PRO A 270 -18.26 -12.82 8.23
C PRO A 270 -18.52 -11.66 7.25
N LEU A 271 -17.98 -11.77 6.04
CA LEU A 271 -18.11 -10.75 4.99
C LEU A 271 -19.32 -11.02 4.06
N ASP A 272 -19.79 -12.27 4.00
CA ASP A 272 -20.90 -12.71 3.13
C ASP A 272 -22.17 -11.86 3.27
N PRO A 273 -22.63 -11.50 4.49
CA PRO A 273 -23.80 -10.62 4.64
C PRO A 273 -23.58 -9.22 4.09
N GLU A 274 -22.34 -8.75 3.99
CA GLU A 274 -22.00 -7.44 3.45
C GLU A 274 -21.90 -7.47 1.93
N TRP A 275 -21.36 -8.55 1.36
CA TRP A 275 -21.44 -8.81 -0.08
C TRP A 275 -22.89 -8.86 -0.54
N ALA A 276 -23.75 -9.64 0.12
CA ALA A 276 -25.15 -9.83 -0.26
C ALA A 276 -26.00 -8.55 -0.29
N LYS A 277 -25.55 -7.45 0.34
CA LYS A 277 -26.21 -6.13 0.29
C LYS A 277 -25.92 -5.38 -1.03
N GLY A 278 -24.82 -5.70 -1.70
CA GLY A 278 -24.41 -5.08 -2.95
C GLY A 278 -25.15 -5.62 -4.17
N SER A 279 -24.87 -5.01 -5.32
CA SER A 279 -25.23 -5.56 -6.65
C SER A 279 -24.05 -5.58 -7.62
N ILE A 280 -22.91 -4.99 -7.23
CA ILE A 280 -21.65 -4.97 -7.96
C ILE A 280 -20.53 -5.08 -6.93
N ALA A 281 -19.57 -5.96 -7.17
CA ALA A 281 -18.33 -5.98 -6.41
C ALA A 281 -17.21 -5.28 -7.20
N ALA A 282 -16.33 -4.56 -6.50
CA ALA A 282 -15.19 -3.90 -7.11
C ALA A 282 -13.88 -4.33 -6.43
N VAL A 283 -12.95 -4.83 -7.24
CA VAL A 283 -11.63 -5.30 -6.81
C VAL A 283 -10.56 -4.62 -7.65
N THR A 284 -9.98 -3.52 -7.14
CA THR A 284 -9.10 -2.63 -7.92
C THR A 284 -7.62 -2.86 -7.69
N SER A 285 -7.22 -4.02 -7.18
CA SER A 285 -5.86 -4.33 -6.76
C SER A 285 -4.82 -4.14 -7.87
N GLU A 286 -3.61 -3.75 -7.49
CA GLU A 286 -2.45 -3.74 -8.39
C GLU A 286 -1.87 -5.13 -8.57
N ARG A 287 -1.89 -5.92 -7.48
CA ARG A 287 -1.46 -7.32 -7.46
C ARG A 287 -2.40 -8.15 -6.58
N GLU A 288 -2.61 -9.38 -7.01
CA GLU A 288 -3.26 -10.45 -6.26
C GLU A 288 -2.40 -11.71 -6.37
N SER A 289 -2.58 -12.68 -5.47
CA SER A 289 -2.03 -14.03 -5.66
C SER A 289 -3.09 -15.00 -6.19
N PHE A 290 -4.36 -14.75 -5.87
CA PHE A 290 -5.51 -15.49 -6.42
C PHE A 290 -6.72 -14.57 -6.59
N GLY A 291 -7.17 -13.92 -5.51
CA GLY A 291 -8.37 -13.07 -5.51
C GLY A 291 -9.57 -13.73 -4.82
N MET A 292 -9.38 -14.19 -3.57
CA MET A 292 -10.46 -14.79 -2.76
C MET A 292 -11.72 -13.92 -2.70
N THR A 293 -11.56 -12.61 -2.56
CA THR A 293 -12.68 -11.65 -2.49
C THR A 293 -13.50 -11.58 -3.77
N VAL A 294 -12.89 -11.88 -4.93
CA VAL A 294 -13.62 -12.02 -6.20
C VAL A 294 -14.56 -13.22 -6.13
N VAL A 295 -14.05 -14.38 -5.71
CA VAL A 295 -14.86 -15.60 -5.60
C VAL A 295 -15.93 -15.46 -4.51
N GLU A 296 -15.60 -14.87 -3.35
CA GLU A 296 -16.57 -14.58 -2.27
C GLU A 296 -17.73 -13.68 -2.76
N ALA A 297 -17.42 -12.64 -3.53
CA ALA A 297 -18.44 -11.79 -4.14
C ALA A 297 -19.30 -12.54 -5.16
N MET A 298 -18.68 -13.32 -6.05
CA MET A 298 -19.40 -14.14 -7.04
C MET A 298 -20.29 -15.19 -6.36
N ARG A 299 -19.84 -15.80 -5.26
CA ARG A 299 -20.61 -16.74 -4.42
C ARG A 299 -21.83 -16.09 -3.78
N CYS A 300 -21.80 -14.79 -3.55
CA CYS A 300 -22.94 -14.01 -3.10
C CYS A 300 -23.80 -13.49 -4.27
N GLY A 301 -23.49 -13.83 -5.52
CA GLY A 301 -24.25 -13.42 -6.70
C GLY A 301 -23.94 -12.00 -7.19
N LEU A 302 -22.74 -11.47 -6.94
CA LEU A 302 -22.34 -10.17 -7.48
C LEU A 302 -21.46 -10.34 -8.72
N PRO A 303 -21.76 -9.68 -9.84
CA PRO A 303 -20.78 -9.51 -10.90
C PRO A 303 -19.65 -8.60 -10.40
N VAL A 304 -18.43 -8.88 -10.84
CA VAL A 304 -17.23 -8.22 -10.33
C VAL A 304 -16.61 -7.32 -11.41
N VAL A 305 -16.38 -6.05 -11.07
CA VAL A 305 -15.46 -5.18 -11.82
C VAL A 305 -14.09 -5.32 -11.17
N ALA A 306 -13.17 -5.99 -11.84
CA ALA A 306 -11.83 -6.26 -11.30
C ALA A 306 -10.74 -5.72 -12.22
N THR A 307 -9.64 -5.25 -11.63
CA THR A 307 -8.42 -5.00 -12.37
C THR A 307 -7.82 -6.32 -12.86
N ASP A 308 -7.32 -6.30 -14.08
CA ASP A 308 -6.69 -7.42 -14.76
C ASP A 308 -5.23 -7.54 -14.31
N CYS A 309 -5.05 -7.98 -13.07
CA CYS A 309 -3.73 -8.27 -12.51
C CYS A 309 -3.04 -9.41 -13.28
N PRO A 310 -1.70 -9.47 -13.31
CA PRO A 310 -0.97 -10.53 -14.00
C PRO A 310 -1.34 -11.96 -13.58
N VAL A 311 -1.77 -12.14 -12.33
CA VAL A 311 -2.25 -13.42 -11.78
C VAL A 311 -3.55 -13.20 -11.00
N GLY A 312 -4.47 -14.18 -11.02
CA GLY A 312 -5.67 -14.22 -10.20
C GLY A 312 -6.98 -13.85 -10.92
N PRO A 313 -7.38 -12.57 -11.00
CA PRO A 313 -8.70 -12.16 -11.50
C PRO A 313 -9.09 -12.73 -12.87
N ARG A 314 -8.17 -12.75 -13.86
CA ARG A 314 -8.42 -13.30 -15.20
C ARG A 314 -8.74 -14.80 -15.21
N GLU A 315 -8.25 -15.56 -14.23
CA GLU A 315 -8.53 -17.00 -14.12
C GLU A 315 -9.87 -17.28 -13.42
N ILE A 316 -10.43 -16.26 -12.78
CA ILE A 316 -11.69 -16.34 -12.03
C ILE A 316 -12.84 -15.76 -12.84
N ILE A 317 -12.64 -14.61 -13.47
CA ILE A 317 -13.68 -13.86 -14.20
C ILE A 317 -13.62 -14.18 -15.69
N ARG A 318 -14.75 -14.56 -16.26
CA ARG A 318 -15.00 -14.59 -17.71
C ARG A 318 -15.47 -13.20 -18.13
N ASP A 319 -14.56 -12.44 -18.70
CA ASP A 319 -14.79 -11.05 -19.08
C ASP A 319 -16.01 -10.91 -20.01
N GLY A 320 -16.94 -10.03 -19.63
CA GLY A 320 -18.20 -9.80 -20.36
C GLY A 320 -19.31 -10.82 -20.06
N GLU A 321 -19.06 -11.87 -19.27
CA GLU A 321 -20.05 -12.90 -18.92
C GLU A 321 -20.43 -12.89 -17.45
N ASP A 322 -19.45 -12.97 -16.54
CA ASP A 322 -19.67 -13.02 -15.08
C ASP A 322 -18.99 -11.86 -14.32
N GLY A 323 -18.31 -10.97 -15.05
CA GLY A 323 -17.68 -9.76 -14.55
C GLY A 323 -17.04 -8.96 -15.68
N LEU A 324 -16.33 -7.89 -15.32
CA LEU A 324 -15.61 -7.02 -16.24
C LEU A 324 -14.16 -6.86 -15.77
N LEU A 325 -13.21 -7.16 -16.66
CA LEU A 325 -11.78 -6.95 -16.43
C LEU A 325 -11.34 -5.60 -17.00
N VAL A 326 -10.62 -4.82 -16.19
CA VAL A 326 -10.11 -3.49 -16.58
C VAL A 326 -8.59 -3.41 -16.38
N PRO A 327 -7.85 -2.59 -17.14
CA PRO A 327 -6.41 -2.49 -16.94
C PRO A 327 -6.02 -2.06 -15.53
N THR A 328 -4.92 -2.62 -15.02
CA THR A 328 -4.40 -2.24 -13.69
C THR A 328 -3.98 -0.76 -13.69
N GLY A 329 -4.37 -0.02 -12.64
CA GLY A 329 -4.04 1.40 -12.50
C GLY A 329 -4.95 2.35 -13.28
N ASP A 330 -5.93 1.85 -14.02
CA ASP A 330 -6.77 2.62 -14.93
C ASP A 330 -8.10 3.06 -14.28
N VAL A 331 -8.15 4.31 -13.81
CA VAL A 331 -9.38 4.91 -13.25
C VAL A 331 -10.48 5.03 -14.30
N ASP A 332 -10.14 5.32 -15.56
CA ASP A 332 -11.11 5.46 -16.64
C ASP A 332 -11.75 4.11 -16.96
N GLY A 333 -10.94 3.05 -17.03
CA GLY A 333 -11.38 1.66 -17.15
C GLY A 333 -12.32 1.25 -16.03
N ILE A 334 -11.93 1.47 -14.76
CA ILE A 334 -12.79 1.18 -13.60
C ILE A 334 -14.11 1.97 -13.69
N THR A 335 -14.05 3.26 -14.07
CA THR A 335 -15.23 4.11 -14.25
C THR A 335 -16.17 3.54 -15.32
N ALA A 336 -15.62 3.10 -16.46
CA ALA A 336 -16.40 2.53 -17.56
C ALA A 336 -17.03 1.17 -17.18
N GLY A 337 -16.30 0.30 -16.48
CA GLY A 337 -16.82 -0.96 -15.99
C GLY A 337 -17.98 -0.78 -15.00
N LEU A 338 -17.81 0.11 -14.02
CA LEU A 338 -18.87 0.47 -13.08
C LEU A 338 -20.08 1.07 -13.81
N ARG A 339 -19.87 2.05 -14.70
CA ARG A 339 -20.95 2.67 -15.50
C ARG A 339 -21.74 1.61 -16.27
N THR A 340 -21.08 0.66 -16.91
CA THR A 340 -21.72 -0.39 -17.71
C THR A 340 -22.71 -1.20 -16.86
N LEU A 341 -22.28 -1.66 -15.68
CA LEU A 341 -23.14 -2.45 -14.79
C LEU A 341 -24.18 -1.61 -14.07
N MET A 342 -23.90 -0.34 -13.77
CA MET A 342 -24.85 0.57 -13.10
C MET A 342 -25.97 1.01 -14.04
N ALA A 343 -25.66 1.21 -15.33
CA ALA A 343 -26.59 1.66 -16.37
C ALA A 343 -27.57 0.58 -16.83
N ASP A 344 -27.17 -0.70 -16.84
CA ASP A 344 -27.97 -1.80 -17.38
C ASP A 344 -28.30 -2.85 -16.29
N PRO A 345 -29.48 -2.74 -15.63
CA PRO A 345 -29.95 -3.72 -14.65
C PRO A 345 -30.11 -5.14 -15.22
N ALA A 346 -30.47 -5.29 -16.49
CA ALA A 346 -30.66 -6.60 -17.10
C ALA A 346 -29.32 -7.29 -17.33
N LEU A 347 -28.32 -6.56 -17.83
CA LEU A 347 -26.94 -7.05 -17.92
C LEU A 347 -26.40 -7.44 -16.54
N ARG A 348 -26.56 -6.56 -15.54
CA ARG A 348 -26.11 -6.81 -14.17
C ARG A 348 -26.74 -8.08 -13.58
N ALA A 349 -28.04 -8.29 -13.78
CA ALA A 349 -28.74 -9.50 -13.31
C ALA A 349 -28.28 -10.77 -14.04
N ARG A 350 -28.04 -10.72 -15.35
CA ARG A 350 -27.49 -11.86 -16.10
C ARG A 350 -26.08 -12.21 -15.61
N MET A 351 -25.21 -11.23 -15.47
CA MET A 351 -23.84 -11.44 -14.99
C MET A 351 -23.81 -11.90 -13.53
N ALA A 352 -24.71 -11.42 -12.68
CA ALA A 352 -24.89 -11.91 -11.31
C ALA A 352 -25.19 -13.42 -11.26
N ALA A 353 -26.12 -13.90 -12.10
CA ALA A 353 -26.45 -15.31 -12.20
C ALA A 353 -25.28 -16.14 -12.73
N ALA A 354 -24.57 -15.64 -13.75
CA ALA A 354 -23.38 -16.28 -14.30
C ALA A 354 -22.23 -16.34 -13.28
N ALA A 355 -22.03 -15.28 -12.50
CA ALA A 355 -21.07 -15.23 -11.41
C ALA A 355 -21.37 -16.27 -10.34
N LEU A 356 -22.62 -16.37 -9.91
CA LEU A 356 -23.05 -17.36 -8.91
C LEU A 356 -22.78 -18.78 -9.40
N ASP A 357 -23.22 -19.13 -10.61
CA ASP A 357 -22.99 -20.46 -11.17
C ASP A 357 -21.51 -20.75 -11.40
N GLY A 358 -20.78 -19.80 -12.00
CA GLY A 358 -19.35 -19.89 -12.29
C GLY A 358 -18.51 -20.07 -11.02
N SER A 359 -18.93 -19.52 -9.89
CA SER A 359 -18.24 -19.62 -8.60
C SER A 359 -18.29 -21.02 -7.98
N ARG A 360 -19.26 -21.87 -8.36
CA ARG A 360 -19.44 -23.23 -7.82
C ARG A 360 -18.24 -24.13 -8.03
N ARG A 361 -17.39 -23.84 -9.02
CA ARG A 361 -16.14 -24.58 -9.28
C ARG A 361 -15.11 -24.45 -8.15
N TYR A 362 -15.21 -23.41 -7.33
CA TYR A 362 -14.34 -23.17 -6.17
C TYR A 362 -14.87 -23.80 -4.86
N ASP A 363 -15.81 -24.74 -4.98
CA ASP A 363 -16.42 -25.35 -3.80
C ASP A 363 -15.40 -26.18 -3.01
N PRO A 364 -15.34 -26.07 -1.66
CA PRO A 364 -14.41 -26.84 -0.85
C PRO A 364 -14.46 -28.34 -1.13
N GLY A 365 -15.63 -28.92 -1.36
CA GLY A 365 -15.76 -30.35 -1.69
C GLY A 365 -15.09 -30.69 -3.02
N ARG A 366 -15.32 -29.88 -4.06
CA ARG A 366 -14.71 -30.08 -5.40
C ARG A 366 -13.19 -29.91 -5.37
N ILE A 367 -12.70 -28.88 -4.69
CA ILE A 367 -11.26 -28.63 -4.57
C ILE A 367 -10.59 -29.71 -3.71
N ALA A 368 -11.24 -30.17 -2.63
CA ALA A 368 -10.76 -31.28 -1.83
C ALA A 368 -10.67 -32.60 -2.62
N GLU A 369 -11.66 -32.90 -3.47
CA GLU A 369 -11.62 -34.07 -4.35
C GLU A 369 -10.45 -34.01 -5.34
N ARG A 370 -10.15 -32.82 -5.88
CA ARG A 370 -8.97 -32.60 -6.73
C ARG A 370 -7.68 -32.86 -5.98
N TYR A 371 -7.52 -32.30 -4.78
CA TYR A 371 -6.36 -32.57 -3.93
C TYR A 371 -6.22 -34.06 -3.57
N ALA A 372 -7.32 -34.72 -3.20
CA ALA A 372 -7.32 -36.15 -2.88
C ALA A 372 -6.92 -37.02 -4.08
N GLY A 373 -7.31 -36.63 -5.31
CA GLY A 373 -6.80 -37.22 -6.55
C GLY A 373 -5.28 -37.11 -6.67
N LEU A 374 -4.76 -35.88 -6.56
CA LEU A 374 -3.33 -35.60 -6.66
C LEU A 374 -2.50 -36.31 -5.57
N PHE A 375 -3.02 -36.41 -4.35
CA PHE A 375 -2.36 -37.15 -3.27
C PHE A 375 -2.27 -38.64 -3.57
N ARG A 376 -3.33 -39.24 -4.13
CA ARG A 376 -3.30 -40.66 -4.55
C ARG A 376 -2.32 -40.90 -5.70
N GLU A 377 -2.26 -40.00 -6.67
CA GLU A 377 -1.29 -40.07 -7.77
C GLU A 377 0.15 -39.92 -7.28
N ALA A 378 0.40 -39.00 -6.35
CA ALA A 378 1.70 -38.83 -5.71
C ALA A 378 2.10 -40.07 -4.88
N ALA A 379 1.18 -40.62 -4.08
CA ALA A 379 1.41 -41.86 -3.34
C ALA A 379 1.72 -43.04 -4.26
N ALA A 380 0.97 -43.20 -5.35
CA ALA A 380 1.18 -44.25 -6.34
C ALA A 380 2.55 -44.17 -7.02
N ARG A 381 3.01 -42.96 -7.38
CA ARG A 381 4.36 -42.77 -7.96
C ARG A 381 5.49 -43.13 -6.99
N ARG A 382 5.28 -42.96 -5.69
CA ARG A 382 6.21 -43.42 -4.65
C ARG A 382 6.07 -44.90 -4.29
N GLY A 383 5.05 -45.60 -4.80
CA GLY A 383 4.72 -46.97 -4.38
C GLY A 383 4.17 -47.06 -2.95
N LEU A 384 3.68 -45.95 -2.37
CA LEU A 384 3.06 -45.94 -1.05
C LEU A 384 1.65 -46.52 -1.16
N ARG A 385 1.34 -47.53 -0.32
CA ARG A 385 -0.03 -48.04 -0.19
C ARG A 385 -0.77 -47.19 0.84
N PRO A 386 -1.99 -46.68 0.55
CA PRO A 386 -2.79 -46.01 1.55
C PRO A 386 -3.04 -46.97 2.72
N ALA A 387 -2.69 -46.55 3.95
CA ALA A 387 -3.04 -47.31 5.14
C ALA A 387 -4.58 -47.39 5.24
N GLY A 388 -5.15 -48.55 4.90
CA GLY A 388 -6.59 -48.77 4.94
C GLY A 388 -7.16 -49.85 4.00
N ALA A 389 -6.41 -50.38 3.04
CA ALA A 389 -6.90 -51.44 2.14
C ALA A 389 -6.76 -52.87 2.69
N GLY A 390 -6.47 -53.04 3.98
CA GLY A 390 -6.15 -54.34 4.58
C GLY A 390 -6.62 -54.48 6.02
N ALA A 391 -7.92 -54.36 6.26
CA ALA A 391 -8.64 -54.95 7.40
C ALA A 391 -10.13 -54.61 7.27
N GLY A 392 -10.98 -55.58 6.93
CA GLY A 392 -12.44 -55.41 6.90
C GLY A 392 -13.16 -55.99 5.68
N ALA A 393 -12.73 -57.15 5.18
CA ALA A 393 -13.61 -58.00 4.38
C ALA A 393 -14.33 -58.96 5.35
N ASP A 394 -15.41 -58.47 5.97
CA ASP A 394 -16.62 -59.24 6.35
C ASP A 394 -17.46 -58.40 7.33
N ALA A 395 -18.60 -57.89 6.86
CA ALA A 395 -19.87 -57.81 7.60
C ALA A 395 -20.90 -56.96 6.81
N GLY A 396 -21.91 -57.63 6.23
CA GLY A 396 -23.28 -57.13 6.15
C GLY A 396 -23.61 -56.13 5.03
N ALA A 397 -23.74 -56.63 3.79
CA ALA A 397 -24.50 -55.93 2.76
C ALA A 397 -26.01 -56.06 3.01
N VAL A 398 -26.73 -54.93 2.98
CA VAL A 398 -28.18 -54.85 2.74
C VAL A 398 -28.38 -53.91 1.53
N PRO A 399 -29.19 -54.29 0.52
CA PRO A 399 -29.09 -53.76 -0.83
C PRO A 399 -29.85 -52.45 -1.04
N ALA A 400 -29.34 -51.60 -1.93
CA ALA A 400 -30.07 -50.48 -2.52
C ALA A 400 -30.63 -50.88 -3.89
N ASP A 401 -31.93 -50.67 -4.06
CA ASP A 401 -32.71 -50.90 -5.28
C ASP A 401 -32.42 -49.81 -6.35
N PRO A 402 -32.42 -50.12 -7.67
CA PRO A 402 -31.95 -49.24 -8.73
C PRO A 402 -33.11 -48.56 -9.49
N GLY A 403 -32.88 -47.31 -9.92
CA GLY A 403 -33.74 -46.62 -10.89
C GLY A 403 -33.08 -45.32 -11.32
N ALA A 404 -32.34 -45.33 -12.43
CA ALA A 404 -32.79 -44.85 -13.75
C ALA A 404 -32.77 -43.31 -13.86
N GLY A 405 -32.03 -42.66 -14.76
CA GLY A 405 -31.25 -43.15 -15.88
C GLY A 405 -30.27 -42.09 -16.38
N ALA A 406 -29.18 -42.58 -16.97
CA ALA A 406 -28.21 -41.81 -17.70
C ALA A 406 -28.69 -41.61 -19.16
N HIS A 407 -28.57 -40.39 -19.68
CA HIS A 407 -28.51 -40.14 -21.12
C HIS A 407 -27.13 -39.53 -21.45
N PRO A 408 -26.43 -40.03 -22.48
CA PRO A 408 -25.11 -39.53 -22.88
C PRO A 408 -25.25 -38.26 -23.75
N PRO A 409 -24.20 -37.42 -23.87
CA PRO A 409 -24.21 -36.30 -24.79
C PRO A 409 -24.03 -36.81 -26.23
N ALA A 410 -24.86 -36.29 -27.14
CA ALA A 410 -24.73 -36.55 -28.57
C ALA A 410 -23.75 -35.55 -29.22
N ASP A 411 -22.96 -36.10 -30.14
CA ASP A 411 -21.92 -35.44 -30.92
C ASP A 411 -22.42 -34.31 -31.84
N GLY A 412 -21.56 -33.29 -31.98
CA GLY A 412 -21.12 -32.76 -33.27
C GLY A 412 -22.12 -31.98 -34.15
N GLN A 413 -21.94 -30.66 -34.23
CA GLN A 413 -22.10 -29.94 -35.50
C GLN A 413 -21.32 -28.60 -35.51
N LEU A 414 -20.15 -28.64 -36.14
CA LEU A 414 -19.48 -27.50 -36.77
C LEU A 414 -20.10 -27.29 -38.15
N ALA A 415 -20.66 -26.11 -38.46
CA ALA A 415 -20.56 -25.46 -39.78
C ALA A 415 -21.26 -24.08 -39.87
N ARG A 416 -20.42 -23.04 -40.06
CA ARG A 416 -20.40 -22.02 -41.14
C ARG A 416 -21.63 -21.13 -41.47
N GLY A 417 -21.34 -19.82 -41.55
CA GLY A 417 -21.94 -18.80 -42.44
C GLY A 417 -22.81 -17.76 -41.71
N THR A 418 -22.75 -16.43 -41.91
CA THR A 418 -22.24 -15.62 -43.01
C THR A 418 -22.08 -14.15 -42.56
N VAL A 419 -21.11 -13.46 -43.17
CA VAL A 419 -20.80 -12.02 -43.13
C VAL A 419 -21.88 -11.18 -43.83
N ARG A 420 -22.24 -10.01 -43.26
CA ARG A 420 -22.66 -8.73 -43.93
C ARG A 420 -22.84 -7.65 -42.84
N ALA A 421 -21.90 -6.74 -42.61
CA ALA A 421 -21.57 -5.51 -43.37
C ALA A 421 -22.24 -4.25 -42.78
N MET A 422 -21.45 -3.38 -42.14
CA MET A 422 -21.30 -1.97 -42.52
C MET A 422 -20.21 -1.28 -41.71
N GLY A 423 -19.00 -1.26 -42.28
CA GLY A 423 -17.95 -0.30 -41.98
C GLY A 423 -17.68 0.54 -43.22
N TRP A 424 -18.08 1.80 -43.19
CA TRP A 424 -17.70 2.92 -44.08
C TRP A 424 -17.97 4.15 -43.20
N VAL A 425 -17.03 4.72 -42.46
CA VAL A 425 -16.01 5.68 -42.92
C VAL A 425 -14.78 5.61 -41.99
N ARG A 426 -13.79 4.81 -42.37
CA ARG A 426 -12.41 4.89 -41.86
C ARG A 426 -11.47 4.87 -43.05
N ARG A 427 -11.45 5.96 -43.82
CA ARG A 427 -10.45 6.16 -44.88
C ARG A 427 -10.29 7.62 -45.29
N PHE A 428 -9.89 8.47 -44.34
CA PHE A 428 -9.07 9.68 -44.57
C PHE A 428 -8.52 10.16 -43.23
N TRP A 429 -7.58 9.42 -42.63
CA TRP A 429 -6.74 9.98 -41.57
C TRP A 429 -5.38 9.31 -41.64
N THR A 430 -4.50 9.89 -42.43
CA THR A 430 -3.06 9.68 -42.36
C THR A 430 -2.53 10.50 -41.18
N PRO A 431 -1.70 9.95 -40.27
CA PRO A 431 -1.02 10.76 -39.27
C PRO A 431 -0.02 11.66 -39.99
N GLY A 432 -0.27 12.98 -40.04
CA GLY A 432 0.74 13.89 -40.59
C GLY A 432 0.34 15.29 -41.04
N THR A 433 -0.93 15.73 -40.99
CA THR A 433 -1.28 17.01 -41.65
C THR A 433 -2.27 17.93 -40.93
N VAL A 434 -2.36 17.86 -39.60
CA VAL A 434 -3.08 18.90 -38.84
C VAL A 434 -2.20 19.35 -37.66
N GLY A 435 -1.65 20.56 -37.79
CA GLY A 435 -0.93 21.22 -36.71
C GLY A 435 -1.87 21.51 -35.53
N LYS A 436 -1.29 21.62 -34.33
CA LYS A 436 -1.99 21.82 -33.04
C LYS A 436 -3.00 22.99 -33.01
N GLY A 437 -2.99 23.89 -33.98
CA GLY A 437 -3.97 24.99 -34.12
C GLY A 437 -5.33 24.59 -34.71
N GLY A 438 -5.44 23.48 -35.46
CA GLY A 438 -6.68 23.10 -36.15
C GLY A 438 -7.80 22.59 -35.24
N LEU A 439 -7.44 22.01 -34.08
CA LEU A 439 -8.40 21.52 -33.09
C LEU A 439 -9.03 22.63 -32.24
N ALA A 440 -8.37 23.79 -32.12
CA ALA A 440 -8.89 24.93 -31.38
C ALA A 440 -10.07 25.61 -32.12
N LEU A 441 -10.00 25.67 -33.46
CA LEU A 441 -11.03 26.32 -34.28
C LEU A 441 -12.37 25.56 -34.29
N VAL A 442 -12.32 24.21 -34.20
CA VAL A 442 -13.53 23.37 -34.16
C VAL A 442 -14.19 23.41 -32.77
N ALA A 443 -13.40 23.59 -31.70
CA ALA A 443 -13.92 23.72 -30.34
C ALA A 443 -14.58 25.09 -30.07
N ALA A 444 -14.05 26.16 -30.68
CA ALA A 444 -14.59 27.52 -30.55
C ALA A 444 -16.01 27.66 -31.15
N ALA A 445 -16.33 26.89 -32.20
CA ALA A 445 -17.64 26.91 -32.84
C ALA A 445 -18.75 26.15 -32.06
N ALA A 446 -18.40 25.38 -31.03
CA ALA A 446 -19.31 24.51 -30.28
C ALA A 446 -19.57 24.95 -28.83
N GLY A 447 -19.03 26.10 -28.39
CA GLY A 447 -19.16 26.55 -27.00
C GLY A 447 -18.52 25.59 -25.97
N ALA A 448 -17.64 24.68 -26.41
CA ALA A 448 -16.98 23.73 -25.54
C ALA A 448 -15.87 24.43 -24.74
N ALA A 449 -15.80 24.15 -23.44
CA ALA A 449 -14.85 24.79 -22.54
C ALA A 449 -13.39 24.39 -22.86
N VAL A 450 -12.63 25.29 -23.48
CA VAL A 450 -11.25 25.02 -23.95
C VAL A 450 -10.23 25.36 -22.87
N ARG A 451 -9.25 24.46 -22.66
CA ARG A 451 -8.10 24.71 -21.79
C ARG A 451 -7.14 25.71 -22.45
N VAL A 452 -6.63 26.67 -21.69
CA VAL A 452 -5.50 27.51 -22.13
C VAL A 452 -4.29 26.61 -22.37
N THR A 453 -3.66 26.74 -23.55
CA THR A 453 -2.47 25.99 -23.94
C THR A 453 -1.29 26.94 -24.17
N ALA A 454 -0.07 26.42 -24.06
CA ALA A 454 1.16 27.18 -24.29
C ALA A 454 1.37 28.43 -23.40
N ALA A 455 0.73 28.47 -22.21
CA ALA A 455 0.98 29.50 -21.21
C ALA A 455 2.23 29.19 -20.37
N THR A 456 3.04 30.21 -20.12
CA THR A 456 4.30 30.12 -19.36
C THR A 456 4.33 31.16 -18.23
N ALA A 457 4.58 30.73 -17.00
CA ALA A 457 4.64 31.58 -15.82
C ALA A 457 6.10 31.84 -15.41
N HIS A 458 6.44 33.11 -15.22
CA HIS A 458 7.73 33.61 -14.80
C HIS A 458 7.59 34.24 -13.41
N LEU A 459 8.55 34.01 -12.52
CA LEU A 459 8.54 34.59 -11.17
C LEU A 459 9.84 35.33 -10.89
N ASP A 460 9.74 36.59 -10.53
CA ASP A 460 10.86 37.41 -10.10
C ASP A 460 10.73 37.73 -8.61
N LEU A 461 11.66 37.18 -7.81
CA LEU A 461 11.72 37.37 -6.35
C LEU A 461 12.73 38.45 -5.95
N THR A 462 13.30 39.24 -6.86
CA THR A 462 14.33 40.24 -6.51
C THR A 462 13.81 41.34 -5.57
N ASP A 463 12.53 41.65 -5.67
CA ASP A 463 11.82 42.69 -4.89
C ASP A 463 11.11 42.10 -3.65
N PRO A 464 10.83 42.90 -2.59
CA PRO A 464 10.03 42.42 -1.45
C PRO A 464 8.66 41.90 -1.83
N ASP A 465 8.11 42.44 -2.93
CA ASP A 465 6.84 42.04 -3.52
C ASP A 465 7.13 41.34 -4.86
N PRO A 466 7.23 39.99 -4.86
CA PRO A 466 7.59 39.24 -6.04
C PRO A 466 6.68 39.51 -7.23
N LEU A 467 7.24 39.62 -8.44
CA LEU A 467 6.44 39.75 -9.66
C LEU A 467 6.18 38.37 -10.26
N LEU A 468 4.93 37.94 -10.28
CA LEU A 468 4.48 36.79 -11.06
C LEU A 468 3.93 37.30 -12.40
N ALA A 469 4.53 36.87 -13.51
CA ALA A 469 4.09 37.18 -14.86
C ALA A 469 3.71 35.90 -15.61
N VAL A 470 2.63 35.93 -16.38
CA VAL A 470 2.19 34.80 -17.21
C VAL A 470 2.05 35.25 -18.66
N ASP A 471 2.81 34.60 -19.52
CA ASP A 471 2.77 34.77 -20.97
C ASP A 471 1.81 33.76 -21.58
N LEU A 472 0.84 34.21 -22.37
CA LEU A 472 -0.14 33.36 -23.02
C LEU A 472 -0.49 33.84 -24.44
N PRO A 473 -1.00 32.95 -25.32
CA PRO A 473 -1.45 33.34 -26.65
C PRO A 473 -2.53 34.44 -26.61
N ALA A 474 -2.41 35.45 -27.47
CA ALA A 474 -3.31 36.61 -27.46
C ALA A 474 -4.78 36.25 -27.75
N ASP A 475 -5.00 35.22 -28.57
CA ASP A 475 -6.31 34.66 -28.91
C ASP A 475 -6.99 33.89 -27.76
N GLN A 476 -6.28 33.66 -26.64
CA GLN A 476 -6.77 32.92 -25.47
C GLN A 476 -6.81 33.79 -24.20
N ALA A 477 -6.50 35.09 -24.30
CA ALA A 477 -6.29 35.94 -23.12
C ALA A 477 -7.56 36.55 -22.50
N ASP A 478 -8.68 36.52 -23.23
CA ASP A 478 -9.90 37.18 -22.81
C ASP A 478 -10.61 36.43 -21.65
N GLY A 479 -11.03 37.19 -20.64
CA GLY A 479 -11.89 36.69 -19.55
C GLY A 479 -11.22 35.66 -18.64
N LEU A 480 -9.89 35.64 -18.55
CA LEU A 480 -9.14 34.74 -17.68
C LEU A 480 -8.93 35.29 -16.28
N ARG A 481 -8.94 34.40 -15.29
CA ARG A 481 -8.48 34.66 -13.92
C ARG A 481 -7.16 33.94 -13.67
N LEU A 482 -6.19 34.63 -13.07
CA LEU A 482 -4.96 34.03 -12.59
C LEU A 482 -5.13 33.66 -11.12
N LEU A 483 -4.83 32.42 -10.74
CA LEU A 483 -5.03 31.95 -9.37
C LEU A 483 -3.82 31.18 -8.87
N LEU A 484 -3.61 31.18 -7.54
CA LEU A 484 -2.81 30.19 -6.85
C LEU A 484 -3.73 29.13 -6.25
N ARG A 485 -3.40 27.86 -6.52
CA ARG A 485 -4.15 26.70 -6.03
C ARG A 485 -3.26 25.79 -5.20
N GLU A 486 -3.70 25.38 -4.03
CA GLU A 486 -2.90 24.48 -3.19
C GLU A 486 -2.56 23.11 -3.86
N VAL A 487 -1.38 22.54 -3.57
CA VAL A 487 -0.88 21.23 -4.07
C VAL A 487 -0.82 20.17 -2.97
N GLY A 488 -1.56 19.09 -3.16
CA GLY A 488 -1.68 17.97 -2.21
C GLY A 488 -3.05 17.32 -2.26
N ASP A 489 -4.02 18.03 -2.83
CA ASP A 489 -5.39 17.57 -3.02
C ASP A 489 -5.87 18.01 -4.43
N LEU A 490 -6.48 17.09 -5.18
CA LEU A 490 -7.10 17.40 -6.48
C LEU A 490 -8.44 18.14 -6.32
N ARG A 491 -8.88 18.45 -5.10
CA ARG A 491 -10.08 19.22 -4.74
C ARG A 491 -9.85 20.38 -3.78
N SER A 492 -8.61 20.81 -3.56
CA SER A 492 -8.40 22.00 -2.73
C SER A 492 -9.24 23.15 -3.28
N THR A 493 -10.21 23.58 -2.47
CA THR A 493 -11.10 24.70 -2.76
C THR A 493 -10.45 26.03 -2.40
N ARG A 494 -9.21 25.99 -1.88
CA ARG A 494 -8.44 27.19 -1.58
C ARG A 494 -7.79 27.68 -2.86
N LEU A 495 -8.45 28.68 -3.42
CA LEU A 495 -7.98 29.47 -4.53
C LEU A 495 -7.66 30.85 -3.97
N VAL A 496 -6.45 31.33 -4.21
CA VAL A 496 -6.12 32.74 -3.99
C VAL A 496 -6.18 33.40 -5.34
N ASP A 497 -7.13 34.32 -5.50
CA ASP A 497 -7.24 35.14 -6.71
C ASP A 497 -6.04 36.08 -6.79
N LEU A 498 -5.44 36.15 -7.97
CA LEU A 498 -4.35 37.06 -8.26
C LEU A 498 -4.88 38.12 -9.23
N PRO A 499 -5.02 39.39 -8.78
CA PRO A 499 -5.52 40.48 -9.61
C PRO A 499 -4.45 40.92 -10.63
N ALA A 500 -4.19 40.06 -11.61
CA ALA A 500 -3.18 40.27 -12.62
C ALA A 500 -3.70 41.19 -13.74
N ALA A 501 -2.87 42.16 -14.13
CA ALA A 501 -3.19 43.11 -15.19
C ALA A 501 -2.34 42.83 -16.44
N PRO A 502 -2.86 43.10 -17.66
CA PRO A 502 -2.07 43.08 -18.88
C PRO A 502 -0.92 44.08 -18.82
N VAL A 503 0.25 43.69 -19.33
CA VAL A 503 1.42 44.56 -19.46
C VAL A 503 1.47 45.17 -20.86
N ALA A 504 1.89 46.43 -20.98
CA ALA A 504 1.85 47.20 -22.23
C ALA A 504 2.77 46.68 -23.36
N ASP A 505 3.86 45.98 -23.01
CA ASP A 505 4.85 45.46 -23.96
C ASP A 505 5.09 43.95 -23.76
N PRO A 506 4.17 43.09 -24.21
CA PRO A 506 4.31 41.64 -24.10
C PRO A 506 5.21 41.08 -25.22
N PRO A 507 5.74 39.84 -25.08
CA PRO A 507 6.45 39.17 -26.16
C PRO A 507 5.59 39.09 -27.45
N PRO A 508 6.21 39.12 -28.66
CA PRO A 508 5.46 39.08 -29.91
C PRO A 508 4.48 37.92 -30.00
N GLY A 509 3.22 38.22 -30.34
CA GLY A 509 2.14 37.23 -30.47
C GLY A 509 1.56 36.72 -29.14
N LYS A 510 1.91 37.35 -28.00
CA LYS A 510 1.41 36.98 -26.67
C LYS A 510 0.76 38.16 -25.96
N VAL A 511 -0.05 37.83 -24.96
CA VAL A 511 -0.45 38.74 -23.87
C VAL A 511 0.33 38.32 -22.62
N ARG A 512 0.80 39.31 -21.85
CA ARG A 512 1.45 39.09 -20.55
C ARG A 512 0.55 39.64 -19.45
N LEU A 513 0.10 38.77 -18.57
CA LEU A 513 -0.56 39.16 -17.31
C LEU A 513 0.49 39.22 -16.21
N ALA A 514 0.47 40.25 -15.37
CA ALA A 514 1.42 40.37 -14.26
C ALA A 514 0.75 40.83 -12.97
N VAL A 515 1.24 40.31 -11.84
CA VAL A 515 0.76 40.61 -10.50
C VAL A 515 1.93 40.65 -9.52
N ARG A 516 1.93 41.63 -8.62
CA ARG A 516 2.87 41.69 -7.48
C ARG A 516 2.27 40.88 -6.33
N LEU A 517 3.02 39.90 -5.82
CA LEU A 517 2.67 39.10 -4.66
C LEU A 517 3.01 39.89 -3.37
N GLY A 518 2.33 41.00 -3.14
CA GLY A 518 2.55 41.87 -1.99
C GLY A 518 2.10 41.27 -0.65
N PRO A 519 2.26 42.00 0.47
CA PRO A 519 2.05 41.47 1.82
C PRO A 519 0.65 40.90 2.06
N GLU A 520 -0.39 41.49 1.48
CA GLU A 520 -1.78 41.02 1.61
C GLU A 520 -2.02 39.66 0.90
N LEU A 521 -1.53 39.52 -0.34
CA LEU A 521 -1.62 38.25 -1.06
C LEU A 521 -0.76 37.17 -0.40
N ARG A 522 0.42 37.55 0.11
CA ARG A 522 1.26 36.65 0.90
C ARG A 522 0.59 36.27 2.21
N ALA A 523 -0.15 37.19 2.84
CA ALA A 523 -0.96 36.93 4.04
C ALA A 523 -2.00 35.82 3.81
N ALA A 524 -2.60 35.78 2.63
CA ALA A 524 -3.56 34.75 2.23
C ALA A 524 -2.94 33.36 1.99
N LEU A 525 -1.62 33.28 1.79
CA LEU A 525 -0.91 32.01 1.67
C LEU A 525 -0.52 31.50 3.07
N TYR A 526 -1.07 30.38 3.50
CA TYR A 526 -0.56 29.65 4.67
C TYR A 526 0.61 28.74 4.29
N GLU A 527 1.25 28.13 5.29
CA GLU A 527 2.35 27.19 5.06
C GLU A 527 1.88 25.99 4.22
N GLY A 528 2.36 25.88 2.99
CA GLY A 528 1.75 24.99 2.01
C GLY A 528 2.38 25.07 0.63
N ARG A 529 1.96 24.19 -0.26
CA ARG A 529 2.37 24.21 -1.68
C ARG A 529 1.24 24.79 -2.52
N TRP A 530 1.58 25.53 -3.56
CA TRP A 530 0.67 26.26 -4.43
C TRP A 530 1.08 26.03 -5.89
N THR A 531 0.15 25.91 -6.83
CA THR A 531 0.38 25.84 -8.28
C THR A 531 -0.26 27.04 -8.92
N VAL A 532 0.42 27.61 -9.91
CA VAL A 532 -0.12 28.69 -10.74
C VAL A 532 -1.11 28.10 -11.75
N VAL A 533 -2.35 28.60 -11.74
CA VAL A 533 -3.40 28.15 -12.65
C VAL A 533 -4.10 29.34 -13.30
N LEU A 534 -4.49 29.17 -14.57
CA LEU A 534 -5.39 30.07 -15.29
C LEU A 534 -6.78 29.45 -15.29
N GLU A 535 -7.81 30.22 -14.98
CA GLU A 535 -9.22 29.82 -15.02
C GLU A 535 -9.95 30.64 -16.09
N THR A 536 -10.67 29.98 -16.99
CA THR A 536 -11.53 30.65 -17.97
C THR A 536 -12.85 31.09 -17.35
N ALA A 537 -13.60 31.99 -18.01
CA ALA A 537 -14.96 32.38 -17.58
C ALA A 537 -15.93 31.19 -17.41
N SER A 538 -15.68 30.08 -18.11
CA SER A 538 -16.43 28.82 -17.99
C SER A 538 -16.00 27.92 -16.81
N GLY A 539 -15.01 28.36 -16.02
CA GLY A 539 -14.49 27.62 -14.85
C GLY A 539 -13.44 26.56 -15.17
N VAL A 540 -13.02 26.42 -16.44
CA VAL A 540 -11.95 25.48 -16.81
C VAL A 540 -10.59 26.01 -16.38
N ARG A 541 -9.85 25.19 -15.65
CA ARG A 541 -8.53 25.52 -15.12
C ARG A 541 -7.41 24.82 -15.88
N SER A 542 -6.38 25.57 -16.23
CA SER A 542 -5.12 25.10 -16.82
C SER A 542 -3.95 25.41 -15.90
N ARG A 543 -3.11 24.41 -15.60
CA ARG A 543 -1.82 24.64 -14.94
C ARG A 543 -0.86 25.32 -15.91
N VAL A 544 -0.05 26.24 -15.40
CA VAL A 544 0.85 27.03 -16.23
C VAL A 544 2.26 26.44 -16.21
N THR A 545 2.88 26.31 -17.38
CA THR A 545 4.25 25.81 -17.54
C THR A 545 5.24 26.76 -16.85
N ALA A 546 6.28 26.23 -16.22
CA ALA A 546 7.29 27.05 -15.57
C ALA A 546 8.23 27.71 -16.60
N GLY A 547 8.38 29.03 -16.48
CA GLY A 547 9.36 29.85 -17.16
C GLY A 547 10.53 30.23 -16.25
N LEU A 548 11.10 31.41 -16.51
CA LEU A 548 12.22 31.98 -15.75
C LEU A 548 11.81 32.23 -14.29
N ARG A 549 12.70 31.86 -13.36
CA ARG A 549 12.55 32.10 -11.93
C ARG A 549 13.80 32.81 -11.44
N GLU A 550 13.70 34.10 -11.14
CA GLU A 550 14.82 34.85 -10.56
C GLU A 550 14.69 34.79 -9.02
N THR A 551 15.67 34.15 -8.38
CA THR A 551 15.64 33.80 -6.95
C THR A 551 16.78 34.44 -6.14
N ARG A 552 17.54 35.37 -6.73
CA ARG A 552 18.73 35.97 -6.10
C ARG A 552 18.50 36.52 -4.70
N ARG A 553 17.37 37.21 -4.47
CA ARG A 553 17.01 37.71 -3.14
C ARG A 553 16.80 36.57 -2.16
N LEU A 554 16.10 35.50 -2.54
CA LEU A 554 15.85 34.37 -1.65
C LEU A 554 17.16 33.73 -1.18
N VAL A 555 18.16 33.66 -2.07
CA VAL A 555 19.53 33.26 -1.73
C VAL A 555 20.18 34.26 -0.76
N ALA A 556 20.12 35.55 -1.06
CA ALA A 556 20.69 36.59 -0.20
C ALA A 556 20.02 36.68 1.19
N ASP A 557 18.71 36.44 1.28
CA ASP A 557 17.93 36.42 2.53
C ASP A 557 18.35 35.22 3.38
N ARG A 558 18.59 34.06 2.73
CA ARG A 558 19.19 32.90 3.39
C ARG A 558 20.62 33.20 3.85
N GLU A 559 21.47 33.84 3.05
CA GLU A 559 22.84 34.19 3.46
C GLU A 559 22.85 35.13 4.68
N ARG A 560 21.97 36.14 4.71
CA ARG A 560 21.82 37.02 5.88
C ARG A 560 21.37 36.24 7.11
N PHE A 561 20.41 35.33 6.95
CA PHE A 561 20.01 34.40 8.01
C PHE A 561 21.18 33.50 8.47
N LEU A 562 21.94 32.95 7.52
CA LEU A 562 23.08 32.09 7.80
C LEU A 562 24.22 32.83 8.47
N ALA A 563 24.35 34.14 8.28
CA ALA A 563 25.31 34.99 8.97
C ALA A 563 24.84 35.31 10.40
N ASP A 564 23.58 35.72 10.55
CA ASP A 564 22.95 36.03 11.83
C ASP A 564 21.52 35.46 11.92
N PRO A 565 21.34 34.27 12.53
CA PRO A 565 20.01 33.71 12.80
C PRO A 565 19.14 34.57 13.74
N GLY A 566 19.75 35.55 14.41
CA GLY A 566 19.13 36.63 15.19
C GLY A 566 18.29 37.58 14.35
N SER A 567 18.72 37.82 13.11
CA SER A 567 18.26 38.92 12.25
C SER A 567 16.81 38.80 11.77
N LEU A 568 16.23 37.60 11.77
CA LEU A 568 14.86 37.35 11.35
C LEU A 568 13.95 37.03 12.54
N PRO A 569 12.84 37.76 12.75
CA PRO A 569 11.89 37.46 13.81
C PRO A 569 11.03 36.23 13.50
N ALA A 570 10.86 35.88 12.21
CA ALA A 570 10.08 34.74 11.72
C ALA A 570 10.53 34.33 10.31
N VAL A 571 10.14 33.14 9.89
CA VAL A 571 10.25 32.69 8.49
C VAL A 571 8.95 33.01 7.77
N ASP A 572 9.04 33.83 6.74
CA ASP A 572 7.96 34.13 5.77
C ASP A 572 8.56 34.11 4.36
N TRP A 573 8.81 32.93 3.80
CA TRP A 573 9.53 32.75 2.53
C TRP A 573 8.63 32.12 1.46
N LEU A 574 8.88 32.45 0.18
CA LEU A 574 8.18 31.87 -0.96
C LEU A 574 9.18 31.22 -1.91
N THR A 575 9.22 29.89 -1.92
CA THR A 575 10.19 29.12 -2.72
C THR A 575 9.53 28.58 -3.98
N PRO A 576 9.92 28.99 -5.19
CA PRO A 576 9.39 28.46 -6.43
C PRO A 576 10.08 27.15 -6.79
N TYR A 577 9.33 26.20 -7.36
CA TYR A 577 9.84 24.95 -7.88
C TYR A 577 9.03 24.52 -9.12
N VAL A 578 9.61 23.59 -9.88
CA VAL A 578 8.96 23.01 -11.06
C VAL A 578 8.40 21.64 -10.69
N THR A 579 7.14 21.38 -11.00
CA THR A 579 6.56 20.05 -10.79
C THR A 579 7.16 19.04 -11.78
N LYS A 580 6.98 17.73 -11.54
CA LYS A 580 7.46 16.68 -12.47
C LYS A 580 6.89 16.85 -13.88
N GLU A 581 5.71 17.44 -14.00
CA GLU A 581 5.01 17.71 -15.26
C GLU A 581 5.41 19.06 -15.90
N GLY A 582 6.38 19.78 -15.33
CA GLY A 582 6.91 21.03 -15.90
C GLY A 582 6.15 22.30 -15.53
N HIS A 583 5.24 22.25 -14.54
CA HIS A 583 4.43 23.41 -14.15
C HIS A 583 5.08 24.25 -13.04
N LEU A 584 4.78 25.55 -13.00
CA LEU A 584 5.26 26.42 -11.92
C LEU A 584 4.43 26.19 -10.65
N ALA A 585 5.14 25.87 -9.57
CA ALA A 585 4.59 25.78 -8.24
C ALA A 585 5.41 26.60 -7.24
N LEU A 586 4.78 26.98 -6.14
CA LEU A 586 5.33 27.79 -5.07
C LEU A 586 5.17 27.05 -3.74
N ARG A 587 6.13 27.19 -2.83
CA ARG A 587 6.03 26.74 -1.44
C ARG A 587 6.03 27.98 -0.56
N SER A 588 4.95 28.19 0.18
CA SER A 588 4.88 29.22 1.22
C SER A 588 5.37 28.63 2.54
N TRP A 589 6.34 29.28 3.17
CA TRP A 589 6.89 28.93 4.48
C TRP A 589 6.53 30.02 5.47
N ARG A 590 5.74 29.68 6.50
CA ARG A 590 5.25 30.66 7.48
C ARG A 590 5.30 30.13 8.88
N ARG A 591 6.40 30.46 9.57
CA ARG A 591 6.69 29.96 10.92
C ARG A 591 7.25 31.07 11.79
N THR A 592 6.62 31.26 12.95
CA THR A 592 7.16 32.11 14.02
C THR A 592 8.32 31.44 14.74
N ARG A 593 8.36 30.09 14.77
CA ARG A 593 9.48 29.28 15.28
C ARG A 593 9.90 28.29 14.20
N HIS A 594 11.17 28.30 13.81
CA HIS A 594 11.67 27.43 12.73
C HIS A 594 13.06 26.90 13.05
N ALA A 595 13.34 25.67 12.64
CA ALA A 595 14.67 25.07 12.68
C ALA A 595 15.11 24.77 11.24
N GLU A 596 16.09 25.53 10.74
CA GLU A 596 16.64 25.39 9.40
C GLU A 596 17.91 24.53 9.48
N CYS A 597 17.97 23.47 8.68
CA CYS A 597 19.15 22.66 8.45
C CYS A 597 20.05 23.38 7.45
N THR A 598 21.17 23.90 7.93
CA THR A 598 22.12 24.68 7.14
C THR A 598 23.09 23.78 6.38
N ALA A 599 23.48 22.65 6.98
CA ALA A 599 24.33 21.66 6.33
C ALA A 599 24.04 20.25 6.82
N VAL A 600 24.22 19.27 5.92
CA VAL A 600 24.45 17.87 6.29
C VAL A 600 25.84 17.52 5.80
N LEU A 601 26.76 17.34 6.75
CA LEU A 601 28.14 16.97 6.53
C LEU A 601 28.27 15.46 6.57
N VAL A 602 29.04 14.92 5.63
CA VAL A 602 29.27 13.48 5.50
C VAL A 602 30.73 13.20 5.78
N GLY A 603 31.00 12.50 6.87
CA GLY A 603 32.34 11.98 7.18
C GLY A 603 32.64 10.72 6.36
N ALA A 604 33.91 10.52 6.02
CA ALA A 604 34.38 9.30 5.34
C ALA A 604 34.27 8.04 6.23
N ASP A 605 34.04 8.22 7.53
CA ASP A 605 33.87 7.18 8.56
C ASP A 605 32.39 6.82 8.81
N GLY A 606 31.46 7.32 7.98
CA GLY A 606 30.03 7.08 8.14
C GLY A 606 29.32 7.91 9.19
N ARG A 607 30.00 8.91 9.77
CA ARG A 607 29.36 9.92 10.61
C ARG A 607 28.63 10.95 9.76
N LEU A 608 27.42 11.28 10.19
CA LEU A 608 26.63 12.39 9.63
C LEU A 608 26.68 13.54 10.63
N GLY A 609 27.19 14.70 10.19
CA GLY A 609 27.05 15.96 10.89
C GLY A 609 25.79 16.67 10.40
N ILE A 610 24.89 17.07 11.30
CA ILE A 610 23.75 17.92 10.95
C ILE A 610 23.94 19.25 11.64
N GLU A 611 24.09 20.30 10.85
CA GLU A 611 24.19 21.67 11.33
C GLU A 611 22.93 22.44 11.00
N GLY A 612 22.55 23.35 11.89
CA GLY A 612 21.41 24.20 11.66
C GLY A 612 21.34 25.39 12.59
N ALA A 613 20.29 26.19 12.38
CA ALA A 613 20.00 27.33 13.23
C ALA A 613 18.49 27.49 13.44
N VAL A 614 18.13 28.14 14.55
CA VAL A 614 16.74 28.42 14.92
C VAL A 614 16.37 29.88 14.66
N VAL A 615 15.13 30.09 14.20
CA VAL A 615 14.52 31.40 13.97
C VAL A 615 13.35 31.59 14.94
N GLY A 616 13.20 32.82 15.44
CA GLY A 616 12.13 33.22 16.34
C GLY A 616 12.37 32.90 17.81
N PRO A 617 11.32 32.90 18.66
CA PRO A 617 11.44 32.70 20.10
C PRO A 617 11.63 31.22 20.45
N VAL A 618 12.82 30.69 20.16
CA VAL A 618 13.21 29.31 20.49
C VAL A 618 14.27 29.34 21.57
N ALA A 619 14.00 28.69 22.71
CA ALA A 619 14.97 28.53 23.78
C ALA A 619 15.80 27.27 23.53
N LEU A 620 17.01 27.46 23.00
CA LEU A 620 17.93 26.37 22.68
C LEU A 620 18.86 26.13 23.87
N ALA A 621 18.76 24.96 24.51
CA ALA A 621 19.66 24.54 25.57
C ALA A 621 21.06 24.26 25.01
N ASP A 622 22.09 24.31 25.86
CA ASP A 622 23.49 24.01 25.48
C ASP A 622 23.65 22.60 24.86
N ARG A 623 22.76 21.68 25.27
CA ARG A 623 22.68 20.28 24.83
C ARG A 623 21.27 19.98 24.28
N PRO A 624 20.94 20.44 23.07
CA PRO A 624 19.67 20.07 22.45
C PRO A 624 19.72 18.60 22.00
N ARG A 625 18.57 18.01 21.64
CA ARG A 625 18.51 16.66 21.06
C ARG A 625 17.96 16.67 19.65
N LEU A 626 18.54 15.86 18.78
CA LEU A 626 17.96 15.50 17.50
C LEU A 626 17.20 14.20 17.68
N ARG A 627 15.91 14.21 17.35
CA ARG A 627 15.06 13.04 17.37
C ARG A 627 14.77 12.59 15.95
N LEU A 628 15.22 11.40 15.57
CA LEU A 628 14.85 10.73 14.34
C LEU A 628 13.75 9.72 14.64
N ARG A 629 12.59 9.84 13.98
CA ARG A 629 11.46 8.93 14.17
C ARG A 629 11.16 8.17 12.90
N ARG A 630 11.12 6.84 12.94
CA ARG A 630 10.70 6.04 11.79
C ARG A 630 9.23 6.31 11.44
N ARG A 631 8.93 6.40 10.13
CA ARG A 631 7.55 6.38 9.63
C ARG A 631 6.97 4.96 9.73
N GLY A 632 5.84 4.82 10.42
CA GLY A 632 5.15 3.54 10.58
C GLY A 632 4.63 3.30 12.00
N ALA A 633 3.88 2.21 12.17
CA ALA A 633 3.11 1.94 13.40
C ALA A 633 3.96 1.68 14.65
N THR A 634 5.21 1.26 14.49
CA THR A 634 6.14 0.95 15.58
C THR A 634 6.79 2.19 16.21
N GLY A 635 6.80 3.33 15.51
CA GLY A 635 7.28 4.61 16.04
C GLY A 635 8.71 4.66 16.58
N THR A 636 9.63 3.77 16.18
CA THR A 636 11.02 3.73 16.67
C THR A 636 11.66 5.12 16.61
N VAL A 637 12.28 5.50 17.72
CA VAL A 637 12.91 6.79 17.90
C VAL A 637 14.39 6.60 18.21
N LEU A 638 15.24 7.31 17.49
CA LEU A 638 16.65 7.50 17.84
C LEU A 638 16.82 8.95 18.30
N GLU A 639 17.55 9.16 19.39
CA GLU A 639 17.88 10.49 19.88
C GLU A 639 19.39 10.69 19.96
N PHE A 640 19.86 11.81 19.42
CA PHE A 640 21.27 12.17 19.39
C PHE A 640 21.46 13.49 20.14
N ALA A 641 22.40 13.52 21.08
CA ALA A 641 22.75 14.73 21.81
C ALA A 641 23.57 15.67 20.91
N GLY A 642 23.16 16.93 20.83
CA GLY A 642 23.85 17.97 20.09
C GLY A 642 24.68 18.88 20.97
N ARG A 643 25.20 19.92 20.33
CA ARG A 643 25.74 21.11 20.98
C ARG A 643 25.07 22.33 20.36
N ALA A 644 24.79 23.33 21.19
CA ALA A 644 24.31 24.62 20.73
C ALA A 644 25.29 25.73 21.08
N THR A 645 25.30 26.78 20.27
CA THR A 645 25.98 28.04 20.59
C THR A 645 25.12 29.18 20.06
N GLY A 646 24.55 29.96 20.99
CA GLY A 646 23.53 30.95 20.65
C GLY A 646 22.33 30.29 19.96
N ARG A 647 22.07 30.69 18.71
CA ARG A 647 20.96 30.16 17.89
C ARG A 647 21.35 29.03 16.94
N ARG A 648 22.59 28.56 16.99
CA ARG A 648 23.08 27.47 16.14
C ARG A 648 23.11 26.17 16.91
N PHE A 649 22.86 25.06 16.21
CA PHE A 649 23.02 23.72 16.73
C PHE A 649 23.83 22.86 15.77
N ARG A 650 24.48 21.84 16.34
CA ARG A 650 25.15 20.79 15.61
C ARG A 650 24.88 19.44 16.28
N PHE A 651 24.62 18.44 15.45
CA PHE A 651 24.49 17.04 15.84
C PHE A 651 25.51 16.21 15.08
N GLU A 652 26.01 15.18 15.73
CA GLU A 652 26.80 14.13 15.09
C GLU A 652 26.10 12.81 15.40
N LEU A 653 25.83 12.04 14.36
CA LEU A 653 25.18 10.74 14.46
C LEU A 653 25.88 9.73 13.56
N SER A 654 25.76 8.46 13.88
CA SER A 654 26.28 7.40 13.00
C SER A 654 25.22 7.00 11.98
N ALA A 655 25.59 6.94 10.70
CA ALA A 655 24.73 6.32 9.69
C ALA A 655 24.52 4.83 10.01
N GLU A 656 25.47 4.19 10.70
CA GLU A 656 25.34 2.83 11.21
C GLU A 656 24.19 2.69 12.21
N ASP A 657 24.00 3.65 13.13
CA ASP A 657 22.90 3.59 14.10
C ASP A 657 21.53 3.57 13.39
N LEU A 658 21.38 4.36 12.32
CA LEU A 658 20.17 4.33 11.49
C LEU A 658 20.04 3.03 10.70
N ALA A 659 21.16 2.53 10.15
CA ALA A 659 21.18 1.28 9.41
C ALA A 659 20.79 0.10 10.30
N LEU A 660 21.31 0.03 11.53
CA LEU A 660 21.02 -1.03 12.50
C LEU A 660 19.62 -0.93 13.09
N ALA A 661 19.06 0.27 13.22
CA ALA A 661 17.71 0.47 13.74
C ALA A 661 16.58 0.17 12.73
N ARG A 662 16.92 -0.15 11.48
CA ARG A 662 15.94 -0.46 10.44
C ARG A 662 15.20 -1.78 10.74
N LEU A 663 13.92 -1.87 10.40
CA LEU A 663 13.17 -3.14 10.44
C LEU A 663 12.77 -3.64 9.06
N ASN A 664 12.83 -2.79 8.04
CA ASN A 664 12.44 -3.12 6.68
C ASN A 664 13.55 -2.70 5.71
N ARG A 665 13.50 -3.30 4.52
CA ARG A 665 14.40 -3.03 3.41
C ARG A 665 14.37 -1.56 2.94
N TRP A 666 13.24 -0.88 3.12
CA TRP A 666 13.02 0.51 2.74
C TRP A 666 12.27 1.24 3.85
N GLU A 667 12.90 2.23 4.48
CA GLU A 667 12.30 3.01 5.56
C GLU A 667 12.64 4.49 5.46
N ASP A 668 11.71 5.32 5.93
CA ASP A 668 11.88 6.77 6.06
C ASP A 668 11.94 7.16 7.55
N TRP A 669 12.87 8.05 7.87
CA TRP A 669 13.09 8.58 9.21
C TRP A 669 12.97 10.09 9.22
N ASP A 670 12.12 10.58 10.09
CA ASP A 670 11.69 11.96 10.20
C ASP A 670 12.51 12.71 11.27
N ALA A 671 13.12 13.86 10.94
CA ALA A 671 14.02 14.57 11.84
C ALA A 671 13.34 15.73 12.62
N TRP A 672 13.55 15.77 13.94
CA TRP A 672 13.05 16.81 14.84
C TRP A 672 14.16 17.35 15.73
N LEU A 673 14.19 18.67 15.92
CA LEU A 673 14.97 19.34 16.96
C LEU A 673 14.15 19.40 18.25
N LEU A 674 14.74 18.98 19.36
CA LEU A 674 14.25 19.18 20.72
C LEU A 674 15.09 20.30 21.36
N PRO A 675 14.56 21.54 21.47
CA PRO A 675 15.34 22.70 21.90
C PRO A 675 15.83 22.63 23.35
N ALA A 676 15.02 22.09 24.26
CA ALA A 676 15.40 21.82 25.64
C ALA A 676 15.19 20.33 25.94
N PRO A 677 16.07 19.67 26.72
CA PRO A 677 15.78 18.33 27.19
C PRO A 677 14.52 18.38 28.05
N ALA A 678 13.47 17.64 27.69
CA ALA A 678 12.51 17.19 28.69
C ALA A 678 13.33 16.49 29.79
N GLY A 679 13.04 16.78 31.06
CA GLY A 679 13.85 16.33 32.19
C GLY A 679 14.22 14.84 32.15
N PRO A 680 15.29 14.41 32.83
CA PRO A 680 15.68 13.00 32.84
C PRO A 680 14.56 12.15 33.45
N ASP A 681 14.27 11.01 32.83
CA ASP A 681 13.76 9.86 33.59
C ASP A 681 14.92 9.41 34.50
N PRO A 682 14.80 9.47 35.84
CA PRO A 682 15.90 9.22 36.75
C PRO A 682 16.44 7.77 36.73
N ASP A 683 15.81 6.85 36.00
CA ASP A 683 16.23 5.44 35.92
C ASP A 683 16.93 5.02 34.60
N ARG A 684 17.35 5.94 33.73
CA ARG A 684 18.00 5.56 32.45
C ARG A 684 19.44 6.05 32.35
N THR A 685 20.38 5.13 32.54
CA THR A 685 21.79 5.35 32.19
C THR A 685 22.04 4.98 30.74
N ALA A 686 23.15 5.44 30.15
CA ALA A 686 23.52 5.23 28.75
C ALA A 686 23.69 3.74 28.33
N ALA A 687 23.56 2.80 29.27
CA ALA A 687 23.50 1.36 29.01
C ALA A 687 22.06 0.84 28.75
N ASP A 688 21.02 1.61 29.06
CA ASP A 688 19.60 1.21 28.92
C ASP A 688 18.98 1.59 27.55
N ALA A 689 19.73 2.28 26.70
CA ALA A 689 19.32 2.53 25.31
C ALA A 689 19.31 1.26 24.44
N ALA A 690 19.94 0.17 24.90
CA ALA A 690 20.02 -1.10 24.18
C ALA A 690 18.88 -2.09 24.52
N ARG A 691 17.93 -1.75 25.39
CA ARG A 691 16.79 -2.62 25.72
C ARG A 691 15.49 -1.84 25.82
N THR A 692 14.79 -1.74 24.70
CA THR A 692 13.31 -1.68 24.71
C THR A 692 12.78 -2.34 23.45
N LEU A 693 13.00 -3.66 23.36
CA LEU A 693 12.03 -4.55 22.73
C LEU A 693 10.94 -4.75 23.79
N ASP A 694 9.96 -3.86 23.81
CA ASP A 694 8.70 -4.16 24.45
C ASP A 694 7.65 -4.30 23.35
N VAL A 695 7.28 -5.55 23.11
CA VAL A 695 6.36 -6.01 22.09
C VAL A 695 5.17 -6.60 22.83
N ASP A 696 4.44 -5.81 23.60
CA ASP A 696 3.11 -6.18 24.07
C ASP A 696 2.44 -4.97 24.74
N THR A 697 1.46 -4.36 24.05
CA THR A 697 0.14 -3.93 24.57
C THR A 697 -0.51 -2.93 23.61
N GLY A 698 -1.44 -3.44 22.80
CA GLY A 698 -2.46 -2.56 22.23
C GLY A 698 -3.47 -2.20 23.32
N LEU A 699 -3.36 -1.01 23.94
CA LEU A 699 -4.47 -0.17 24.43
C LEU A 699 -3.99 1.12 25.12
N ARG A 700 -4.31 2.26 24.47
CA ARG A 700 -4.61 3.65 24.94
C ARG A 700 -3.77 4.35 26.04
N ALA A 701 -3.19 5.50 25.65
CA ALA A 701 -3.45 6.88 26.15
C ALA A 701 -2.75 7.85 25.15
N GLY A 702 -3.32 8.92 24.62
CA GLY A 702 -3.96 10.03 25.33
C GLY A 702 -2.95 11.16 25.52
N LEU A 703 -2.63 11.91 24.46
CA LEU A 703 -2.11 13.28 24.56
C LEU A 703 -2.79 14.12 23.49
N ASP A 704 -3.62 15.03 23.99
CA ASP A 704 -4.52 15.92 23.29
C ASP A 704 -3.78 16.90 22.37
N ASN A 705 -4.25 17.05 21.14
CA ASN A 705 -4.18 18.33 20.47
C ASN A 705 -5.53 19.01 20.68
N GLN A 706 -5.55 19.95 21.62
CA GLN A 706 -6.66 20.83 21.88
C GLN A 706 -7.13 21.50 20.58
N THR A 707 -8.33 21.15 20.15
CA THR A 707 -9.19 22.06 19.38
C THR A 707 -10.46 22.18 20.22
N ALA A 708 -10.73 23.40 20.69
CA ALA A 708 -11.89 23.67 21.53
C ALA A 708 -13.17 23.14 20.88
N LEU A 709 -14.02 22.53 21.72
CA LEU A 709 -15.43 22.28 21.41
C LEU A 709 -16.05 23.60 20.96
N VAL A 710 -16.45 23.68 19.69
CA VAL A 710 -17.35 24.73 19.23
C VAL A 710 -18.75 24.21 19.52
N ASP A 711 -19.47 25.00 20.31
CA ASP A 711 -20.87 24.81 20.68
C ASP A 711 -21.74 24.67 19.43
N LEU A 712 -22.57 23.62 19.36
CA LEU A 712 -23.35 23.24 18.18
C LEU A 712 -24.79 23.80 18.18
N ASP A 713 -25.08 24.79 19.02
CA ASP A 713 -26.42 25.38 19.15
C ASP A 713 -26.63 26.71 18.38
N ALA A 714 -25.89 26.95 17.30
CA ALA A 714 -26.14 28.10 16.41
C ALA A 714 -26.97 27.70 15.18
N ASP A 715 -28.21 28.21 15.15
CA ASP A 715 -29.24 28.12 14.12
C ASP A 715 -28.71 28.24 12.65
N PRO A 716 -28.99 27.29 11.73
CA PRO A 716 -28.41 27.29 10.37
C PRO A 716 -29.09 28.21 9.34
N ASP A 717 -30.21 28.87 9.66
CA ASP A 717 -31.08 29.49 8.63
C ASP A 717 -30.94 31.03 8.49
N GLY A 718 -29.72 31.51 8.27
CA GLY A 718 -29.46 32.91 7.85
C GLY A 718 -28.95 33.01 6.40
N PRO A 719 -29.54 33.84 5.51
CA PRO A 719 -29.12 33.92 4.11
C PRO A 719 -27.74 34.58 3.97
N ALA A 720 -26.80 33.88 3.31
CA ALA A 720 -25.44 34.38 3.06
C ALA A 720 -25.42 35.45 1.95
N ALA A 721 -24.94 36.65 2.26
CA ALA A 721 -24.69 37.72 1.30
C ALA A 721 -23.38 37.49 0.51
N PRO A 722 -23.32 37.82 -0.79
CA PRO A 722 -22.11 37.66 -1.60
C PRO A 722 -21.14 38.84 -1.39
N GLY A 723 -19.88 38.55 -1.02
CA GLY A 723 -18.79 39.55 -1.02
C GLY A 723 -17.78 39.53 0.13
N ALA A 724 -17.84 38.60 1.08
CA ALA A 724 -16.92 38.59 2.22
C ALA A 724 -15.57 37.91 1.88
N VAL A 725 -14.50 38.69 1.88
CA VAL A 725 -13.12 38.20 2.00
C VAL A 725 -13.04 37.36 3.28
N ALA A 726 -12.52 36.13 3.19
CA ALA A 726 -12.37 35.23 4.33
C ALA A 726 -11.61 35.94 5.47
N ALA A 727 -12.25 36.07 6.63
CA ALA A 727 -11.64 36.68 7.80
C ALA A 727 -10.34 35.94 8.16
N PRO A 728 -9.27 36.67 8.57
CA PRO A 728 -8.02 36.05 8.97
C PRO A 728 -8.25 35.12 10.16
N ALA A 729 -7.62 33.94 10.12
CA ALA A 729 -7.70 32.95 11.19
C ALA A 729 -7.26 33.56 12.54
N PRO A 730 -7.89 33.17 13.67
CA PRO A 730 -7.52 33.67 14.98
C PRO A 730 -6.04 33.42 15.27
N ALA A 731 -5.38 34.38 15.91
CA ALA A 731 -3.98 34.29 16.29
C ALA A 731 -3.73 33.03 17.12
N ALA A 732 -2.76 32.22 16.69
CA ALA A 732 -2.38 30.99 17.39
C ALA A 732 -1.96 31.29 18.85
N PRO A 733 -2.28 30.41 19.82
CA PRO A 733 -1.83 30.57 21.19
C PRO A 733 -0.30 30.69 21.26
N ALA A 734 0.22 31.41 22.26
CA ALA A 734 1.65 31.59 22.46
C ALA A 734 2.34 30.22 22.53
N ALA A 735 3.12 29.88 21.50
CA ALA A 735 3.73 28.56 21.36
C ALA A 735 4.80 28.36 22.44
N ASP A 736 4.78 27.20 23.10
CA ASP A 736 5.80 26.79 24.07
C ASP A 736 7.20 26.91 23.44
N PRO A 737 8.10 27.76 23.98
CA PRO A 737 9.44 28.00 23.43
C PRO A 737 10.33 26.75 23.45
N ALA A 738 10.00 25.73 24.25
CA ALA A 738 10.70 24.45 24.34
C ALA A 738 10.10 23.33 23.46
N ALA A 739 8.96 23.55 22.79
CA ALA A 739 8.31 22.50 22.02
C ALA A 739 9.17 22.03 20.83
N PRO A 740 9.09 20.72 20.45
CA PRO A 740 9.82 20.14 19.32
C PRO A 740 9.59 20.89 18.01
N LEU A 741 10.65 21.07 17.23
CA LEU A 741 10.61 21.72 15.92
C LEU A 741 10.96 20.71 14.83
N ARG A 742 10.14 20.65 13.78
CA ARG A 742 10.47 19.86 12.60
C ARG A 742 11.66 20.48 11.91
N LEU A 743 12.74 19.71 11.74
CA LEU A 743 13.93 20.19 11.05
C LEU A 743 13.62 20.28 9.56
N ALA A 744 13.85 21.44 8.95
CA ALA A 744 13.51 21.71 7.56
C ALA A 744 14.71 22.29 6.80
N ARG A 745 14.61 22.34 5.47
CA ARG A 745 15.54 23.07 4.62
C ARG A 745 14.75 23.78 3.53
N ILE A 746 14.77 25.11 3.55
CA ILE A 746 13.87 25.92 2.71
C ILE A 746 14.32 26.00 1.26
N LEU A 747 15.64 26.07 1.03
CA LEU A 747 16.23 25.92 -0.29
C LEU A 747 16.67 24.47 -0.45
N ASP A 748 15.92 23.69 -1.22
CA ASP A 748 16.18 22.28 -1.50
C ASP A 748 17.41 22.12 -2.43
N ASP A 749 18.55 22.64 -1.98
CA ASP A 749 19.87 22.59 -2.62
C ASP A 749 20.68 21.39 -2.12
N PHE A 750 20.02 20.37 -1.55
CA PHE A 750 20.63 19.06 -1.43
C PHE A 750 20.94 18.58 -2.85
N THR A 751 22.18 18.72 -3.30
CA THR A 751 22.70 17.78 -4.30
C THR A 751 22.37 16.40 -3.79
N ASP A 752 21.53 15.65 -4.52
CA ASP A 752 21.19 14.25 -4.23
C ASP A 752 22.41 13.60 -3.60
N ALA A 753 22.40 13.47 -2.27
CA ALA A 753 23.58 13.02 -1.58
C ALA A 753 23.78 11.58 -2.06
N LYS A 754 24.85 11.36 -2.84
CA LYS A 754 25.27 10.03 -3.23
C LYS A 754 25.28 9.16 -1.97
N PRO A 755 24.93 7.86 -2.07
CA PRO A 755 24.79 6.98 -0.91
C PRO A 755 25.93 7.19 0.07
N ILE A 756 25.57 7.53 1.32
CA ILE A 756 26.50 8.17 2.24
C ILE A 756 27.35 7.16 3.00
N LEU A 757 26.95 5.90 3.06
CA LEU A 757 27.76 4.85 3.67
C LEU A 757 27.65 3.57 2.86
N GLU A 758 28.79 2.93 2.63
CA GLU A 758 28.86 1.49 2.35
C GLU A 758 29.29 0.84 3.66
N TYR A 759 28.34 0.21 4.37
CA TYR A 759 28.64 -0.45 5.63
C TYR A 759 29.34 -1.80 5.36
N PRO A 760 30.62 -1.99 5.74
CA PRO A 760 31.31 -3.25 5.51
C PRO A 760 30.83 -4.33 6.48
N ALA A 761 31.00 -5.60 6.10
CA ALA A 761 30.73 -6.73 6.98
C ALA A 761 31.54 -6.60 8.29
N ALA A 762 30.87 -6.32 9.39
CA ALA A 762 31.48 -6.39 10.71
C ALA A 762 31.60 -7.86 11.14
N SER A 763 32.81 -8.29 11.49
CA SER A 763 33.00 -9.55 12.21
C SER A 763 32.49 -9.36 13.63
N LEU A 764 31.45 -10.11 14.02
CA LEU A 764 30.83 -10.07 15.36
C LEU A 764 31.72 -10.67 16.47
N VAL A 765 33.02 -10.81 16.25
CA VAL A 765 33.93 -11.47 17.19
C VAL A 765 35.22 -10.67 17.33
N ASP A 766 35.43 -10.11 18.52
CA ASP A 766 36.75 -9.63 18.95
C ASP A 766 37.65 -10.86 19.19
N GLY A 767 38.75 -10.95 18.45
CA GLY A 767 39.76 -11.99 18.59
C GLY A 767 39.69 -13.10 17.54
N GLY A 768 40.71 -13.16 16.68
CA GLY A 768 41.12 -14.32 15.87
C GLY A 768 40.04 -14.99 15.01
N VAL A 769 40.08 -14.77 13.69
CA VAL A 769 39.20 -15.41 12.71
C VAL A 769 39.32 -16.95 12.79
N PRO A 770 38.28 -17.70 13.19
CA PRO A 770 38.28 -19.16 13.07
C PRO A 770 38.08 -19.55 11.60
N GLY A 771 38.65 -20.68 11.16
CA GLY A 771 38.61 -21.18 9.78
C GLY A 771 37.23 -21.54 9.21
N TYR A 772 36.14 -21.08 9.83
CA TYR A 772 34.74 -21.30 9.45
C TYR A 772 33.89 -20.03 9.62
N ALA A 773 34.49 -18.83 9.63
CA ALA A 773 33.74 -17.58 9.59
C ALA A 773 32.98 -17.45 8.26
N LEU A 774 31.64 -17.56 8.33
CA LEU A 774 30.75 -17.28 7.22
C LEU A 774 30.72 -15.76 7.01
N VAL A 775 31.44 -15.26 6.02
CA VAL A 775 31.30 -13.87 5.55
C VAL A 775 29.98 -13.81 4.77
N LEU A 776 28.92 -13.31 5.40
CA LEU A 776 27.69 -12.93 4.67
C LEU A 776 28.08 -11.93 3.59
N PRO A 777 27.54 -12.02 2.35
CA PRO A 777 27.68 -10.93 1.40
C PRO A 777 27.08 -9.69 2.05
N ALA A 778 27.87 -8.63 2.21
CA ALA A 778 27.41 -7.38 2.80
C ALA A 778 26.30 -6.79 1.91
N ALA A 779 25.05 -6.87 2.35
CA ALA A 779 23.98 -6.12 1.70
C ALA A 779 24.31 -4.62 1.85
N ARG A 780 24.33 -3.91 0.73
CA ARG A 780 24.73 -2.50 0.71
C ARG A 780 23.60 -1.67 1.30
N ILE A 781 23.79 -1.11 2.50
CA ILE A 781 22.79 -0.24 3.14
C ILE A 781 23.12 1.22 2.84
N ASP A 782 22.27 1.85 2.06
CA ASP A 782 22.37 3.27 1.77
C ASP A 782 21.54 4.08 2.79
N VAL A 783 22.19 4.95 3.55
CA VAL A 783 21.52 6.00 4.34
C VAL A 783 21.59 7.31 3.54
N ARG A 784 20.44 7.95 3.32
CA ARG A 784 20.33 9.12 2.45
C ARG A 784 19.45 10.21 3.09
N PRO A 785 20.01 11.32 3.58
CA PRO A 785 19.26 12.51 3.91
C PRO A 785 18.61 13.05 2.65
N TYR A 786 17.36 13.48 2.77
CA TYR A 786 16.62 14.13 1.71
C TYR A 786 15.61 15.11 2.32
N CYS A 787 15.12 16.03 1.51
CA CYS A 787 13.96 16.84 1.87
C CYS A 787 12.69 16.23 1.33
N THR A 788 11.69 16.08 2.19
CA THR A 788 10.35 15.69 1.74
C THR A 788 9.78 16.76 0.81
N GLY A 789 8.69 16.44 0.10
CA GLY A 789 7.94 17.46 -0.67
C GLY A 789 7.37 18.61 0.18
N LYS A 790 7.48 18.55 1.52
CA LYS A 790 7.16 19.65 2.45
C LYS A 790 8.40 20.48 2.85
N GLY A 791 9.58 20.12 2.37
CA GLY A 791 10.90 20.68 2.74
C GLY A 791 11.39 20.27 4.13
N GLU A 792 10.82 19.21 4.70
CA GLU A 792 11.24 18.68 5.99
C GLU A 792 12.41 17.71 5.79
N LEU A 793 13.45 17.80 6.61
CA LEU A 793 14.58 16.88 6.58
C LEU A 793 14.13 15.48 7.01
N SER A 794 14.49 14.49 6.21
CA SER A 794 14.26 13.08 6.48
C SER A 794 15.44 12.25 6.01
N PHE A 795 15.54 11.01 6.48
CA PHE A 795 16.56 10.06 6.09
C PHE A 795 15.89 8.83 5.50
N GLN A 796 16.24 8.50 4.27
CA GLN A 796 15.87 7.26 3.63
C GLN A 796 16.95 6.22 3.94
N VAL A 797 16.55 5.08 4.50
CA VAL A 797 17.43 3.95 4.76
C VAL A 797 17.01 2.82 3.85
N VAL A 798 17.90 2.42 2.94
CA VAL A 798 17.62 1.43 1.88
C VAL A 798 18.66 0.34 1.92
N GLU A 799 18.20 -0.89 2.03
CA GLU A 799 19.02 -2.08 1.81
C GLU A 799 18.97 -2.47 0.33
N ARG A 800 20.11 -2.31 -0.35
CA ARG A 800 20.31 -2.67 -1.76
C ARG A 800 20.83 -4.10 -1.86
N ASP A 801 20.37 -4.76 -2.93
CA ASP A 801 20.72 -6.16 -3.27
C ASP A 801 22.22 -6.33 -3.51
#